data_AF-A0A5N4AJZ4-F1
#
_entry.id   AF-A0A5N4AJZ4-F1
#
_cell.length_a   1.000
_cell.length_b   1.000
_cell.length_c   1.000
_cell.angle_alpha   90.00
_cell.angle_beta   90.00
_cell.angle_gamma   90.00
#
_symmetry.space_group_name_H-M   'P 1'
#
loop_
_entity.id
_entity.type
_entity.pdbx_description
1 polymer ?
#
loop_
_entity_poly.entity_id
_entity_poly.type
_entity_poly.pdbx_seq_one_letter_code
_entity_poly.pdbx_strand_id
1 'polypeptide(L)'
;MKGDYTLAIKTSIVDFVLRDPSTTKHPTVEKVSTQQEASKIKLAKIKLERKLYVINPCIAQLIDLWYSQFASLRIVDINYLMKRPRAYRLQDFQLTINKQIEKTKSILMDSYFGKVIDIFLTGSRSKNLPNPVHQKQFKKFYDCCSTLMSYHLQCLCLESLYDFMDYITDVKYKNKGFQINVIISDCRLIFEPSFADVKETLLNTIHLIISAVMNVPRLETILYLDYQGEPQYLKPIIPNLLVYEYITILEKLLEDQCNAPQLRLQDFDEYLPIISGEMDEKIKTFLIEKHTFEEYIAEILPLKATAESLPIVKEHVITLGIYDMHRTDLIQTLVSLALAMKDALIDQMTSDYQAICKGIKKFKDDLDLYATMVDEFENYGNIDELPMYHQKAQYLDAKLVQGLQRIDAFNEEEAAYGFELSQYPLRKATYEKLSPYKKLFDCAMDFINQHHAWTTSKIGSFDPEMVETEVGTAFRNIYKLEKMFSDRPVTQDLAMKVRFQIEDFKMNLPIVQTLGNPGMKPRHWEIVSDIIGFPLVVDAELTLGKILSYGLNQFVPQFEAISEAATKENNLEKNLNKMVAEWADIEFTIAPYRDTGTYILSAIDDIQVLLDDHLVKTQTMKNSPYIKPFEKQMIAWEAKLVLLQEILDDWLKVQATWMYLEPIFSSPDIQQQMPEEGRKFTTVDKVQNSHHLFK
;
A
#
# COMPACT_ATOMS: atom_id res chain seq x y z
N MET A 1 -4.22 -87.00 22.79
CA MET A 1 -3.93 -87.23 24.23
C MET A 1 -5.22 -87.36 25.05
N LYS A 2 -6.08 -88.35 24.75
CA LYS A 2 -7.25 -88.72 25.58
C LYS A 2 -7.22 -90.20 26.01
N GLY A 3 -6.15 -90.93 25.69
CA GLY A 3 -5.96 -92.35 26.03
C GLY A 3 -5.19 -92.61 27.33
N ASP A 4 -4.35 -91.67 27.77
CA ASP A 4 -3.45 -91.88 28.93
C ASP A 4 -4.14 -91.74 30.30
N TYR A 5 -5.27 -91.02 30.37
CA TYR A 5 -6.03 -90.86 31.61
C TYR A 5 -6.79 -92.13 32.00
N THR A 6 -7.30 -92.88 31.00
CA THR A 6 -8.10 -94.08 31.23
C THR A 6 -7.25 -95.30 31.57
N LEU A 7 -5.98 -95.32 31.15
CA LEU A 7 -5.03 -96.37 31.49
C LEU A 7 -4.57 -96.24 32.95
N ALA A 8 -4.27 -95.03 33.42
CA ALA A 8 -3.83 -94.77 34.80
C ALA A 8 -4.89 -95.19 35.85
N ILE A 9 -6.17 -94.91 35.60
CA ILE A 9 -7.27 -95.30 36.50
C ILE A 9 -7.44 -96.83 36.55
N LYS A 10 -7.26 -97.53 35.42
CA LYS A 10 -7.36 -98.99 35.36
C LYS A 10 -6.20 -99.68 36.08
N THR A 11 -4.98 -99.16 35.97
CA THR A 11 -3.81 -99.70 36.67
C THR A 11 -3.94 -99.56 38.19
N SER A 12 -4.45 -98.42 38.69
CA SER A 12 -4.66 -98.21 40.13
C SER A 12 -5.76 -99.09 40.75
N ILE A 13 -6.75 -99.51 39.96
CA ILE A 13 -7.81 -100.43 40.41
C ILE A 13 -7.30 -101.88 40.42
N VAL A 14 -6.44 -102.26 39.46
CA VAL A 14 -5.83 -103.59 39.40
C VAL A 14 -4.80 -103.80 40.52
N ASP A 15 -4.03 -102.78 40.89
CA ASP A 15 -3.09 -102.83 42.02
C ASP A 15 -3.79 -102.84 43.40
N PHE A 16 -5.04 -102.37 43.47
CA PHE A 16 -5.87 -102.42 44.67
C PHE A 16 -6.53 -103.79 44.88
N VAL A 17 -6.77 -104.55 43.81
CA VAL A 17 -7.47 -105.84 43.82
C VAL A 17 -6.52 -107.04 43.96
N LEU A 18 -5.23 -106.89 43.64
CA LEU A 18 -4.23 -107.96 43.69
C LEU A 18 -3.36 -107.96 44.96
N ARG A 19 -4.00 -107.99 46.14
CA ARG A 19 -3.32 -108.41 47.38
C ARG A 19 -3.70 -109.85 47.73
N ASP A 20 -2.72 -110.73 47.65
CA ASP A 20 -2.84 -112.14 48.01
C ASP A 20 -2.95 -112.33 49.54
N PRO A 21 -4.01 -112.99 50.06
CA PRO A 21 -4.30 -113.11 51.49
C PRO A 21 -4.01 -114.52 52.01
N SER A 22 -2.76 -114.83 52.39
CA SER A 22 -2.49 -116.00 53.27
C SER A 22 -1.08 -116.00 53.87
N THR A 23 -0.92 -115.28 54.99
CA THR A 23 -0.12 -115.76 56.14
C THR A 23 -0.75 -115.20 57.41
N THR A 24 -1.86 -115.80 57.81
CA THR A 24 -2.52 -115.59 59.10
C THR A 24 -1.67 -116.21 60.21
N LYS A 25 -0.98 -115.37 60.99
CA LYS A 25 -0.74 -115.63 62.41
C LYS A 25 -1.38 -114.49 63.20
N HIS A 26 -2.40 -114.86 63.97
CA HIS A 26 -3.08 -114.01 64.95
C HIS A 26 -2.16 -113.65 66.13
N PRO A 27 -2.52 -112.61 66.92
CA PRO A 27 -1.60 -111.58 67.36
C PRO A 27 -0.91 -111.91 68.69
N THR A 28 0.38 -111.62 68.76
CA THR A 28 1.02 -111.19 70.01
C THR A 28 0.98 -109.67 70.03
N VAL A 29 0.25 -109.10 71.00
CA VAL A 29 0.32 -107.68 71.33
C VAL A 29 1.71 -107.39 71.87
N GLU A 30 2.66 -107.13 70.98
CA GLU A 30 3.82 -106.33 71.33
C GLU A 30 3.36 -104.88 71.33
N LYS A 31 3.45 -104.24 72.49
CA LYS A 31 3.40 -102.79 72.64
C LYS A 31 4.51 -102.17 71.79
N VAL A 32 4.25 -101.95 70.51
CA VAL A 32 5.11 -101.13 69.66
C VAL A 32 4.87 -99.68 70.07
N SER A 33 5.73 -99.25 71.00
CA SER A 33 6.13 -97.89 71.30
C SER A 33 5.50 -96.80 70.40
N THR A 34 4.43 -96.18 70.90
CA THR A 34 3.88 -94.89 70.44
C THR A 34 4.87 -93.72 70.52
N GLN A 35 6.14 -93.95 70.88
CA GLN A 35 7.16 -92.91 70.94
C GLN A 35 7.88 -92.69 69.60
N GLN A 36 8.00 -93.67 68.68
CA GLN A 36 8.81 -93.48 67.46
C GLN A 36 8.12 -92.66 66.34
N GLU A 37 6.82 -92.82 66.10
CA GLU A 37 6.09 -91.99 65.12
C GLU A 37 5.73 -90.60 65.66
N ALA A 38 5.37 -90.51 66.95
CA ALA A 38 5.25 -89.23 67.64
C ALA A 38 6.57 -88.45 67.60
N SER A 39 7.72 -89.12 67.67
CA SER A 39 9.05 -88.51 67.54
C SER A 39 9.32 -87.99 66.13
N LYS A 40 8.95 -88.71 65.06
CA LYS A 40 9.09 -88.22 63.67
C LYS A 40 8.19 -87.02 63.37
N ILE A 41 6.95 -87.02 63.87
CA ILE A 41 6.04 -85.86 63.76
C ILE A 41 6.55 -84.71 64.63
N LYS A 42 7.06 -84.96 65.85
CA LYS A 42 7.74 -83.95 66.67
C LYS A 42 8.96 -83.38 65.95
N LEU A 43 9.78 -84.22 65.32
CA LEU A 43 10.98 -83.80 64.58
C LEU A 43 10.61 -82.98 63.33
N ALA A 44 9.56 -83.36 62.60
CA ALA A 44 9.03 -82.60 61.47
C ALA A 44 8.42 -81.26 61.94
N LYS A 45 7.65 -81.26 63.02
CA LYS A 45 7.09 -80.06 63.67
C LYS A 45 8.21 -79.12 64.15
N ILE A 46 9.21 -79.63 64.87
CA ILE A 46 10.39 -78.89 65.30
C ILE A 46 11.17 -78.36 64.10
N LYS A 47 11.27 -79.12 63.00
CA LYS A 47 11.96 -78.70 61.77
C LYS A 47 11.19 -77.61 61.02
N LEU A 48 9.85 -77.66 61.03
CA LEU A 48 8.96 -76.63 60.50
C LEU A 48 8.99 -75.38 61.41
N GLU A 49 8.83 -75.50 62.73
CA GLU A 49 8.93 -74.38 63.69
C GLU A 49 10.30 -73.69 63.64
N ARG A 50 11.39 -74.42 63.38
CA ARG A 50 12.75 -73.86 63.27
C ARG A 50 13.09 -73.27 61.91
N LYS A 51 12.35 -73.57 60.83
CA LYS A 51 12.72 -73.20 59.45
C LYS A 51 11.62 -72.51 58.64
N LEU A 52 10.36 -72.67 59.01
CA LEU A 52 9.20 -72.06 58.38
C LEU A 52 8.79 -70.85 59.21
N TYR A 53 9.37 -69.69 58.88
CA TYR A 53 9.19 -68.46 59.63
C TYR A 53 7.76 -67.90 59.56
N VAL A 54 6.95 -68.30 58.58
CA VAL A 54 5.54 -67.91 58.44
C VAL A 54 4.67 -68.34 59.63
N ILE A 55 5.06 -69.38 60.38
CA ILE A 55 4.35 -69.83 61.59
C ILE A 55 4.66 -68.93 62.81
N ASN A 56 5.66 -68.06 62.71
CA ASN A 56 6.01 -67.16 63.82
C ASN A 56 4.85 -66.18 64.12
N PRO A 57 4.44 -66.03 65.40
CA PRO A 57 3.34 -65.14 65.79
C PRO A 57 3.48 -63.70 65.28
N CYS A 58 4.71 -63.16 65.20
CA CYS A 58 4.96 -61.81 64.71
C CYS A 58 4.73 -61.68 63.20
N ILE A 59 5.09 -62.71 62.42
CA ILE A 59 4.86 -62.73 60.96
C ILE A 59 3.36 -62.95 60.67
N ALA A 60 2.67 -63.80 61.45
CA ALA A 60 1.22 -63.96 61.34
C ALA A 60 0.46 -62.66 61.66
N GLN A 61 0.86 -61.93 62.71
CA GLN A 61 0.29 -60.61 63.04
C GLN A 61 0.61 -59.55 61.97
N LEU A 62 1.78 -59.61 61.34
CA LEU A 62 2.14 -58.74 60.21
C LEU A 62 1.23 -58.97 59.00
N ILE A 63 0.91 -60.24 58.69
CA ILE A 63 -0.02 -60.60 57.61
C ILE A 63 -1.43 -60.10 57.94
N ASP A 64 -1.91 -60.38 59.16
CA ASP A 64 -3.24 -59.96 59.63
C ASP A 64 -3.40 -58.43 59.61
N LEU A 65 -2.36 -57.69 60.06
CA LEU A 65 -2.34 -56.22 60.01
C LEU A 65 -2.57 -55.69 58.60
N TRP A 66 -1.91 -56.26 57.59
CA TRP A 66 -2.05 -55.80 56.21
C TRP A 66 -3.46 -56.03 55.67
N TYR A 67 -3.95 -57.27 55.76
CA TYR A 67 -5.25 -57.62 55.18
C TYR A 67 -6.44 -57.00 55.94
N SER A 68 -6.30 -56.73 57.23
CA SER A 68 -7.36 -56.10 58.03
C SER A 68 -7.42 -54.57 57.90
N GLN A 69 -6.29 -53.88 57.74
CA GLN A 69 -6.24 -52.41 57.85
C GLN A 69 -5.68 -51.68 56.62
N PHE A 70 -4.92 -52.35 55.74
CA PHE A 70 -4.21 -51.68 54.65
C PHE A 70 -4.48 -52.27 53.26
N ALA A 71 -5.18 -53.40 53.14
CA ALA A 71 -5.48 -54.02 51.84
C ALA A 71 -6.31 -53.14 50.89
N SER A 72 -7.22 -52.31 51.43
CA SER A 72 -8.01 -51.36 50.64
C SER A 72 -7.31 -50.02 50.39
N LEU A 73 -6.07 -49.85 50.89
CA LEU A 73 -5.32 -48.62 50.65
C LEU A 73 -4.97 -48.53 49.17
N ARG A 74 -5.05 -47.32 48.62
CA ARG A 74 -4.61 -46.99 47.26
C ARG A 74 -3.74 -45.75 47.31
N ILE A 75 -2.72 -45.73 46.46
CA ILE A 75 -1.79 -44.60 46.33
C ILE A 75 -2.50 -43.39 45.70
N VAL A 76 -3.42 -43.67 44.76
CA VAL A 76 -4.32 -42.68 44.15
C VAL A 76 -5.76 -43.15 44.40
N ASP A 77 -6.54 -42.31 45.07
CA ASP A 77 -7.97 -42.54 45.33
C ASP A 77 -8.81 -42.07 44.13
N ILE A 78 -9.19 -43.03 43.28
CA ILE A 78 -10.00 -42.79 42.08
C ILE A 78 -11.40 -42.27 42.43
N ASN A 79 -11.99 -42.68 43.56
CA ASN A 79 -13.32 -42.20 43.96
C ASN A 79 -13.30 -40.70 44.28
N TYR A 80 -12.16 -40.19 44.76
CA TYR A 80 -11.97 -38.75 44.93
C TYR A 80 -11.90 -38.02 43.58
N LEU A 81 -11.20 -38.60 42.59
CA LEU A 81 -11.09 -38.01 41.25
C LEU A 81 -12.44 -37.98 40.51
N MET A 82 -13.26 -39.02 40.66
CA MET A 82 -14.58 -39.13 40.03
C MET A 82 -15.62 -38.15 40.58
N LYS A 83 -15.43 -37.58 41.79
CA LYS A 83 -16.39 -36.63 42.40
C LYS A 83 -16.44 -35.29 41.68
N ARG A 84 -15.44 -34.94 40.86
CA ARG A 84 -15.39 -33.65 40.18
C ARG A 84 -16.32 -33.63 38.96
N PRO A 85 -17.17 -32.60 38.78
CA PRO A 85 -18.17 -32.59 37.70
C PRO A 85 -17.63 -32.13 36.34
N ARG A 86 -16.39 -31.63 36.27
CA ARG A 86 -15.78 -31.03 35.06
C ARG A 86 -14.37 -31.56 34.85
N ALA A 87 -13.85 -31.41 33.63
CA ALA A 87 -12.47 -31.70 33.30
C ALA A 87 -11.49 -31.00 34.24
N TYR A 88 -10.36 -31.66 34.49
CA TYR A 88 -9.29 -31.14 35.33
C TYR A 88 -8.46 -30.11 34.57
N ARG A 89 -8.10 -29.01 35.23
CA ARG A 89 -6.89 -28.27 34.84
C ARG A 89 -5.68 -29.15 35.15
N LEU A 90 -4.71 -29.19 34.24
CA LEU A 90 -3.55 -30.06 34.39
C LEU A 90 -2.79 -29.82 35.70
N GLN A 91 -2.63 -28.56 36.08
CA GLN A 91 -2.01 -28.16 37.35
C GLN A 91 -2.81 -28.64 38.58
N ASP A 92 -4.14 -28.48 38.58
CA ASP A 92 -5.00 -28.98 39.67
C ASP A 92 -4.89 -30.49 39.83
N PHE A 93 -4.80 -31.21 38.71
CA PHE A 93 -4.64 -32.66 38.69
C PHE A 93 -3.30 -33.07 39.31
N GLN A 94 -2.19 -32.48 38.86
CA GLN A 94 -0.86 -32.72 39.44
C GLN A 94 -0.82 -32.48 40.96
N LEU A 95 -1.37 -31.35 41.40
CA LEU A 95 -1.45 -31.01 42.83
C LEU A 95 -2.28 -32.03 43.62
N THR A 96 -3.40 -32.49 43.05
CA THR A 96 -4.26 -33.49 43.68
C THR A 96 -3.54 -34.83 43.82
N ILE A 97 -2.91 -35.30 42.75
CA ILE A 97 -2.15 -36.57 42.74
C ILE A 97 -1.00 -36.50 43.73
N ASN A 98 -0.16 -35.47 43.69
CA ASN A 98 0.96 -35.30 44.61
C ASN A 98 0.51 -35.30 46.07
N LYS A 99 -0.58 -34.60 46.38
CA LYS A 99 -1.14 -34.57 47.74
C LYS A 99 -1.60 -35.95 48.22
N GLN A 100 -2.22 -36.76 47.36
CA GLN A 100 -2.65 -38.11 47.70
C GLN A 100 -1.46 -39.06 47.88
N ILE A 101 -0.43 -38.94 47.04
CA ILE A 101 0.79 -39.72 47.13
C ILE A 101 1.53 -39.42 48.45
N GLU A 102 1.73 -38.15 48.79
CA GLU A 102 2.40 -37.77 50.04
C GLU A 102 1.59 -38.23 51.26
N LYS A 103 0.27 -38.08 51.24
CA LYS A 103 -0.60 -38.63 52.29
C LYS A 103 -0.43 -40.15 52.43
N THR A 104 -0.33 -40.88 51.32
CA THR A 104 -0.12 -42.33 51.34
C THR A 104 1.26 -42.69 51.87
N LYS A 105 2.31 -41.96 51.51
CA LYS A 105 3.67 -42.16 52.07
C LYS A 105 3.67 -41.96 53.59
N SER A 106 3.02 -40.92 54.10
CA SER A 106 2.86 -40.72 55.55
C SER A 106 2.10 -41.88 56.20
N ILE A 107 1.01 -42.38 55.61
CA ILE A 107 0.29 -43.56 56.13
C ILE A 107 1.19 -44.80 56.14
N LEU A 108 1.99 -45.01 55.10
CA LEU A 108 2.91 -46.14 55.02
C LEU A 108 4.01 -46.07 56.09
N MET A 109 4.58 -44.89 56.34
CA MET A 109 5.66 -44.71 57.31
C MET A 109 5.16 -44.62 58.76
N ASP A 110 4.20 -43.73 59.02
CA ASP A 110 3.76 -43.42 60.38
C ASP A 110 2.82 -44.48 60.94
N SER A 111 1.94 -45.02 60.10
CA SER A 111 0.91 -45.97 60.53
C SER A 111 1.26 -47.42 60.24
N TYR A 112 1.54 -47.78 58.98
CA TYR A 112 1.85 -49.17 58.64
C TYR A 112 3.20 -49.58 59.22
N PHE A 113 4.28 -48.90 58.86
CA PHE A 113 5.62 -49.23 59.33
C PHE A 113 5.77 -49.03 60.85
N GLY A 114 5.16 -47.98 61.41
CA GLY A 114 5.05 -47.79 62.86
C GLY A 114 4.41 -48.98 63.59
N LYS A 115 3.24 -49.45 63.14
CA LYS A 115 2.58 -50.64 63.73
C LYS A 115 3.38 -51.92 63.53
N VAL A 116 4.09 -52.05 62.41
CA VAL A 116 5.01 -53.18 62.19
C VAL A 116 6.15 -53.15 63.21
N ILE A 117 6.74 -51.98 63.49
CA ILE A 117 7.74 -51.85 64.56
C ILE A 117 7.16 -52.29 65.91
N ASP A 118 5.96 -51.85 66.27
CA ASP A 118 5.31 -52.21 67.53
C ASP A 118 5.07 -53.72 67.69
N ILE A 119 4.64 -54.39 66.61
CA ILE A 119 4.47 -55.86 66.60
C ILE A 119 5.80 -56.55 66.90
N PHE A 120 6.89 -56.12 66.27
CA PHE A 120 8.20 -56.76 66.42
C PHE A 120 8.89 -56.38 67.74
N LEU A 121 8.70 -55.16 68.27
CA LEU A 121 9.14 -54.79 69.62
C LEU A 121 8.41 -55.62 70.69
N THR A 122 7.11 -55.84 70.55
CA THR A 122 6.33 -56.72 71.43
C THR A 122 6.76 -58.18 71.31
N GLY A 123 7.06 -58.62 70.09
CA GLY A 123 7.66 -59.93 69.79
C GLY A 123 9.03 -60.15 70.44
N SER A 124 9.85 -59.10 70.53
CA SER A 124 11.16 -59.12 71.21
C SER A 124 11.02 -59.41 72.71
N ARG A 125 10.10 -58.71 73.38
CA ARG A 125 9.81 -58.89 74.82
C ARG A 125 9.31 -60.31 75.15
N SER A 126 8.63 -60.94 74.21
CA SER A 126 8.06 -62.30 74.34
C SER A 126 9.01 -63.43 73.89
N LYS A 127 10.30 -63.13 73.61
CA LYS A 127 11.33 -64.08 73.12
C LYS A 127 10.96 -64.80 71.81
N ASN A 128 10.11 -64.19 70.99
CA ASN A 128 9.65 -64.76 69.72
C ASN A 128 10.52 -64.36 68.51
N LEU A 129 11.61 -63.60 68.72
CA LEU A 129 12.55 -63.19 67.67
C LEU A 129 13.84 -64.03 67.68
N PRO A 130 14.48 -64.27 66.52
CA PRO A 130 15.79 -64.91 66.45
C PRO A 130 16.87 -64.08 67.15
N ASN A 131 17.77 -64.75 67.90
CA ASN A 131 18.88 -64.07 68.58
C ASN A 131 19.88 -63.48 67.55
N PRO A 132 20.26 -62.18 67.65
CA PRO A 132 21.26 -61.54 66.79
C PRO A 132 22.61 -62.27 66.71
N VAL A 133 22.98 -63.03 67.76
CA VAL A 133 24.20 -63.85 67.80
C VAL A 133 24.19 -64.96 66.73
N HIS A 134 23.01 -65.43 66.31
CA HIS A 134 22.86 -66.45 65.26
C HIS A 134 22.64 -65.82 63.89
N GLN A 135 23.67 -65.15 63.35
CA GLN A 135 23.64 -64.35 62.12
C GLN A 135 22.92 -65.03 60.92
N LYS A 136 23.09 -66.35 60.72
CA LYS A 136 22.44 -67.08 59.60
C LYS A 136 20.93 -67.22 59.76
N GLN A 137 20.43 -67.42 60.98
CA GLN A 137 18.99 -67.55 61.24
C GLN A 137 18.33 -66.18 61.32
N PHE A 138 19.02 -65.21 61.92
CA PHE A 138 18.65 -63.81 61.94
C PHE A 138 18.43 -63.26 60.53
N LYS A 139 19.42 -63.42 59.63
CA LYS A 139 19.32 -62.99 58.23
C LYS A 139 18.14 -63.63 57.51
N LYS A 140 17.96 -64.96 57.62
CA LYS A 140 16.86 -65.67 56.94
C LYS A 140 15.47 -65.27 57.42
N PHE A 141 15.31 -64.92 58.71
CA PHE A 141 14.04 -64.47 59.27
C PHE A 141 13.67 -63.07 58.78
N TYR A 142 14.63 -62.13 58.81
CA TYR A 142 14.40 -60.78 58.31
C TYR A 142 14.33 -60.70 56.78
N ASP A 143 14.99 -61.61 56.05
CA ASP A 143 14.77 -61.79 54.62
C ASP A 143 13.33 -62.28 54.33
N CYS A 144 12.77 -63.16 55.18
CA CYS A 144 11.36 -63.55 55.09
C CYS A 144 10.40 -62.39 55.37
N CYS A 145 10.68 -61.58 56.41
CA CYS A 145 9.88 -60.39 56.73
C CYS A 145 9.95 -59.35 55.61
N SER A 146 11.16 -59.08 55.11
CA SER A 146 11.41 -58.18 53.97
C SER A 146 10.69 -58.65 52.71
N THR A 147 10.69 -59.96 52.42
CA THR A 147 9.96 -60.52 51.28
C THR A 147 8.45 -60.31 51.41
N LEU A 148 7.90 -60.52 52.61
CA LEU A 148 6.47 -60.33 52.88
C LEU A 148 6.06 -58.85 52.81
N MET A 149 6.81 -57.96 53.45
CA MET A 149 6.55 -56.52 53.38
C MET A 149 6.73 -55.98 51.97
N SER A 150 7.70 -56.50 51.21
CA SER A 150 7.88 -56.16 49.78
C SER A 150 6.69 -56.65 48.95
N TYR A 151 6.11 -57.81 49.26
CA TYR A 151 4.90 -58.32 48.60
C TYR A 151 3.67 -57.46 48.89
N HIS A 152 3.49 -57.01 50.13
CA HIS A 152 2.43 -56.07 50.50
C HIS A 152 2.53 -54.76 49.69
N LEU A 153 3.71 -54.15 49.67
CA LEU A 153 3.97 -52.93 48.90
C LEU A 153 3.81 -53.15 47.39
N GLN A 154 4.18 -54.33 46.89
CA GLN A 154 3.95 -54.73 45.50
C GLN A 154 2.44 -54.79 45.19
N CYS A 155 1.62 -55.42 46.03
CA CYS A 155 0.17 -55.48 45.83
C CYS A 155 -0.45 -54.08 45.82
N LEU A 156 -0.09 -53.24 46.79
CA LEU A 156 -0.54 -51.84 46.86
C LEU A 156 -0.21 -51.08 45.56
N CYS A 157 1.01 -51.23 45.05
CA CYS A 157 1.45 -50.57 43.83
C CYS A 157 0.70 -51.09 42.60
N LEU A 158 0.61 -52.41 42.42
CA LEU A 158 -0.04 -53.02 41.26
C LEU A 158 -1.54 -52.73 41.21
N GLU A 159 -2.24 -52.80 42.35
CA GLU A 159 -3.66 -52.47 42.43
C GLU A 159 -3.89 -50.97 42.17
N SER A 160 -3.03 -50.08 42.71
CA SER A 160 -3.14 -48.64 42.45
C SER A 160 -2.85 -48.28 40.98
N LEU A 161 -1.91 -48.97 40.33
CA LEU A 161 -1.61 -48.78 38.92
C LEU A 161 -2.78 -49.26 38.04
N TYR A 162 -3.37 -50.41 38.36
CA TYR A 162 -4.54 -50.92 37.65
C TYR A 162 -5.71 -49.94 37.76
N ASP A 163 -6.06 -49.51 38.97
CA ASP A 163 -7.18 -48.58 39.21
C ASP A 163 -6.95 -47.23 38.49
N PHE A 164 -5.70 -46.75 38.45
CA PHE A 164 -5.34 -45.54 37.71
C PHE A 164 -5.49 -45.73 36.19
N MET A 165 -5.03 -46.85 35.65
CA MET A 165 -5.15 -47.12 34.22
C MET A 165 -6.60 -47.35 33.79
N ASP A 166 -7.40 -48.06 34.59
CA ASP A 166 -8.85 -48.22 34.37
C ASP A 166 -9.56 -46.85 34.37
N TYR A 167 -9.20 -45.97 35.29
CA TYR A 167 -9.71 -44.60 35.31
C TYR A 167 -9.33 -43.82 34.04
N ILE A 168 -8.05 -43.79 33.66
CA ILE A 168 -7.59 -42.98 32.52
C ILE A 168 -8.13 -43.49 31.18
N THR A 169 -8.24 -44.82 31.02
CA THR A 169 -8.76 -45.43 29.79
C THR A 169 -10.27 -45.32 29.63
N ASP A 170 -11.02 -45.13 30.73
CA ASP A 170 -12.46 -44.88 30.70
C ASP A 170 -12.79 -43.39 30.43
N VAL A 171 -12.65 -43.02 29.16
CA VAL A 171 -12.86 -41.67 28.65
C VAL A 171 -14.35 -41.29 28.67
N LYS A 172 -14.67 -40.10 29.22
CA LYS A 172 -16.01 -39.48 29.40
C LYS A 172 -16.85 -39.98 30.57
N TYR A 173 -16.80 -41.27 30.92
CA TYR A 173 -17.64 -41.79 32.02
C TYR A 173 -16.99 -41.57 33.37
N LYS A 174 -15.92 -42.29 33.69
CA LYS A 174 -15.15 -42.10 34.94
C LYS A 174 -14.23 -40.88 34.82
N ASN A 175 -13.44 -40.80 33.75
CA ASN A 175 -12.53 -39.69 33.53
C ASN A 175 -13.25 -38.55 32.80
N LYS A 176 -13.37 -37.41 33.49
CA LYS A 176 -13.98 -36.18 32.94
C LYS A 176 -13.04 -35.38 32.03
N GLY A 177 -11.81 -35.85 31.83
CA GLY A 177 -10.85 -35.26 30.91
C GLY A 177 -10.04 -34.11 31.49
N PHE A 178 -9.32 -33.42 30.61
CA PHE A 178 -8.40 -32.33 30.89
C PHE A 178 -8.78 -31.08 30.08
N GLN A 179 -8.69 -29.91 30.71
CA GLN A 179 -8.90 -28.63 30.04
C GLN A 179 -7.67 -28.27 29.22
N ILE A 180 -7.89 -27.94 27.94
CA ILE A 180 -6.89 -27.34 27.05
C ILE A 180 -7.45 -26.03 26.50
N ASN A 181 -6.67 -24.97 26.55
CA ASN A 181 -7.00 -23.69 25.96
C ASN A 181 -6.36 -23.61 24.58
N VAL A 182 -7.03 -22.93 23.65
CA VAL A 182 -6.40 -22.52 22.39
C VAL A 182 -6.01 -21.06 22.51
N ILE A 183 -4.75 -20.76 22.23
CA ILE A 183 -4.21 -19.40 22.25
C ILE A 183 -3.46 -19.11 20.96
N ILE A 184 -3.28 -17.82 20.65
CA ILE A 184 -2.44 -17.37 19.55
C ILE A 184 -1.05 -17.07 20.12
N SER A 185 -0.04 -17.72 19.58
CA SER A 185 1.38 -17.46 19.87
C SER A 185 2.17 -17.50 18.58
N ASP A 186 3.06 -16.52 18.37
CA ASP A 186 3.86 -16.36 17.14
C ASP A 186 3.02 -16.50 15.86
N CYS A 187 1.84 -15.85 15.84
CA CYS A 187 0.89 -15.87 14.73
C CYS A 187 0.36 -17.28 14.37
N ARG A 188 0.32 -18.20 15.34
CA ARG A 188 -0.17 -19.58 15.17
C ARG A 188 -1.06 -20.00 16.34
N LEU A 189 -1.98 -20.92 16.06
CA LEU A 189 -2.81 -21.55 17.09
C LEU A 189 -2.02 -22.64 17.80
N ILE A 190 -1.90 -22.51 19.11
CA ILE A 190 -1.27 -23.51 19.97
C ILE A 190 -2.21 -23.92 21.10
N PHE A 191 -1.99 -25.13 21.62
CA PHE A 191 -2.71 -25.65 22.78
C PHE A 191 -1.91 -25.39 24.06
N GLU A 192 -2.58 -24.83 25.06
CA GLU A 192 -2.03 -24.63 26.41
C GLU A 192 -2.94 -25.26 27.46
N PRO A 193 -2.48 -26.27 28.23
CA PRO A 193 -1.20 -26.97 28.10
C PRO A 193 -1.09 -27.76 26.80
N SER A 194 0.13 -28.07 26.37
CA SER A 194 0.37 -28.87 25.17
C SER A 194 -0.02 -30.34 25.39
N PHE A 195 -0.28 -31.07 24.30
CA PHE A 195 -0.53 -32.52 24.40
C PHE A 195 0.65 -33.28 25.03
N ALA A 196 1.87 -32.78 24.84
CA ALA A 196 3.07 -33.33 25.45
C ALA A 196 3.05 -33.14 26.98
N ASP A 197 2.62 -31.98 27.48
CA ASP A 197 2.53 -31.72 28.93
C ASP A 197 1.51 -32.64 29.61
N VAL A 198 0.38 -32.90 28.95
CA VAL A 198 -0.64 -33.84 29.43
C VAL A 198 -0.07 -35.26 29.46
N LYS A 199 0.59 -35.67 28.37
CA LYS A 199 1.28 -36.97 28.28
C LYS A 199 2.31 -37.13 29.40
N GLU A 200 3.21 -36.17 29.56
CA GLU A 200 4.26 -36.20 30.57
C GLU A 200 3.68 -36.25 31.98
N THR A 201 2.63 -35.49 32.26
CA THR A 201 1.95 -35.49 33.57
C THR A 201 1.39 -36.87 33.93
N LEU A 202 0.75 -37.54 32.96
CA LEU A 202 0.15 -38.86 33.19
C LEU A 202 1.23 -39.94 33.34
N LEU A 203 2.32 -39.86 32.55
CA LEU A 203 3.48 -40.74 32.69
C LEU A 203 4.20 -40.52 34.02
N ASN A 204 4.41 -39.27 34.42
CA ASN A 204 4.99 -38.91 35.71
C ASN A 204 4.12 -39.45 36.85
N THR A 205 2.79 -39.46 36.71
CA THR A 205 1.90 -40.06 37.71
C THR A 205 2.18 -41.56 37.90
N ILE A 206 2.36 -42.33 36.82
CA ILE A 206 2.74 -43.76 36.89
C ILE A 206 4.07 -43.92 37.63
N HIS A 207 5.08 -43.12 37.28
CA HIS A 207 6.39 -43.17 37.94
C HIS A 207 6.33 -42.77 39.42
N LEU A 208 5.51 -41.78 39.78
CA LEU A 208 5.33 -41.35 41.16
C LEU A 208 4.62 -42.42 42.00
N ILE A 209 3.64 -43.14 41.43
CA ILE A 209 2.98 -44.28 42.09
C ILE A 209 4.01 -45.37 42.40
N ILE A 210 4.90 -45.69 41.45
CA ILE A 210 5.98 -46.67 41.65
C ILE A 210 6.97 -46.18 42.71
N SER A 211 7.43 -44.93 42.61
CA SER A 211 8.39 -44.33 43.54
C SER A 211 7.87 -44.27 44.98
N ALA A 212 6.55 -44.13 45.17
CA ALA A 212 5.91 -44.05 46.49
C ALA A 212 6.18 -45.27 47.38
N VAL A 213 6.39 -46.47 46.80
CA VAL A 213 6.61 -47.70 47.57
C VAL A 213 8.09 -48.11 47.70
N MET A 214 9.02 -47.40 47.05
CA MET A 214 10.43 -47.80 46.97
C MET A 214 11.28 -47.32 48.17
N ASN A 215 10.78 -46.36 48.97
CA ASN A 215 11.55 -45.70 50.02
C ASN A 215 11.26 -46.23 51.44
N VAL A 216 10.58 -47.37 51.57
CA VAL A 216 10.30 -47.97 52.88
C VAL A 216 11.53 -48.76 53.36
N PRO A 217 12.12 -48.44 54.53
CA PRO A 217 13.32 -49.11 55.01
C PRO A 217 13.05 -50.57 55.40
N ARG A 218 14.08 -51.41 55.37
CA ARG A 218 14.01 -52.77 55.92
C ARG A 218 13.86 -52.69 57.44
N LEU A 219 13.14 -53.66 58.00
CA LEU A 219 12.79 -53.61 59.42
C LEU A 219 14.03 -53.76 60.34
N GLU A 220 14.99 -54.60 59.97
CA GLU A 220 16.21 -54.84 60.75
C GLU A 220 17.15 -53.62 60.85
N THR A 221 17.11 -52.70 59.88
CA THR A 221 17.96 -51.50 59.89
C THR A 221 17.45 -50.43 60.85
N ILE A 222 16.20 -50.57 61.32
CA ILE A 222 15.55 -49.62 62.24
C ILE A 222 15.37 -50.22 63.64
N LEU A 223 15.11 -51.53 63.75
CA LEU A 223 14.87 -52.18 65.05
C LEU A 223 16.13 -52.32 65.93
N TYR A 224 17.33 -52.33 65.34
CA TYR A 224 18.58 -52.57 66.06
C TYR A 224 19.52 -51.37 65.95
N LEU A 225 19.79 -50.71 67.07
CA LEU A 225 20.72 -49.57 67.17
C LEU A 225 22.16 -49.95 66.80
N ASP A 226 22.58 -51.19 67.08
CA ASP A 226 23.93 -51.70 66.82
C ASP A 226 24.06 -52.47 65.48
N TYR A 227 23.16 -52.21 64.52
CA TYR A 227 23.19 -52.89 63.22
C TYR A 227 24.44 -52.52 62.41
N GLN A 228 25.26 -53.52 62.08
CA GLN A 228 26.54 -53.31 61.36
C GLN A 228 26.42 -53.34 59.82
N GLY A 229 25.21 -53.37 59.26
CA GLY A 229 24.99 -53.36 57.81
C GLY A 229 24.60 -51.99 57.26
N GLU A 230 24.77 -51.79 55.95
CA GLU A 230 24.31 -50.57 55.27
C GLU A 230 22.78 -50.40 55.35
N PRO A 231 22.26 -49.16 55.33
CA PRO A 231 20.82 -48.91 55.24
C PRO A 231 20.26 -49.55 53.96
N GLN A 232 19.25 -50.40 54.14
CA GLN A 232 18.61 -51.12 53.04
C GLN A 232 17.12 -50.78 53.02
N TYR A 233 16.57 -50.68 51.81
CA TYR A 233 15.15 -50.43 51.56
C TYR A 233 14.47 -51.69 51.01
N LEU A 234 13.17 -51.79 51.22
CA LEU A 234 12.33 -52.82 50.62
C LEU A 234 12.33 -52.64 49.09
N LYS A 235 12.36 -53.76 48.38
CA LYS A 235 12.42 -53.78 46.92
C LYS A 235 11.20 -54.56 46.39
N PRO A 236 10.01 -53.95 46.36
CA PRO A 236 8.84 -54.57 45.77
C PRO A 236 9.12 -54.93 44.30
N ILE A 237 8.69 -56.10 43.85
CA ILE A 237 8.94 -56.59 42.49
C ILE A 237 7.82 -56.09 41.59
N ILE A 238 8.09 -55.03 40.84
CA ILE A 238 7.14 -54.49 39.86
C ILE A 238 7.59 -54.96 38.47
N PRO A 239 6.77 -55.73 37.73
CA PRO A 239 7.17 -56.22 36.42
C PRO A 239 7.38 -55.05 35.43
N ASN A 240 8.61 -54.88 34.95
CA ASN A 240 8.92 -53.83 33.95
C ASN A 240 8.08 -53.96 32.68
N LEU A 241 7.73 -55.20 32.29
CA LEU A 241 6.87 -55.47 31.14
C LEU A 241 5.47 -54.87 31.31
N LEU A 242 4.87 -54.99 32.50
CA LEU A 242 3.56 -54.43 32.80
C LEU A 242 3.58 -52.90 32.75
N VAL A 243 4.63 -52.28 33.31
CA VAL A 243 4.79 -50.82 33.27
C VAL A 243 4.94 -50.34 31.83
N TYR A 244 5.72 -51.04 31.01
CA TYR A 244 5.88 -50.75 29.59
C TYR A 244 4.55 -50.90 28.82
N GLU A 245 3.76 -51.93 29.12
CA GLU A 245 2.43 -52.11 28.52
C GLU A 245 1.49 -50.94 28.88
N TYR A 246 1.44 -50.53 30.15
CA TYR A 246 0.61 -49.39 30.57
C TYR A 246 1.04 -48.06 29.95
N ILE A 247 2.35 -47.81 29.86
CA ILE A 247 2.88 -46.64 29.16
C ILE A 247 2.46 -46.68 27.69
N THR A 248 2.63 -47.83 27.02
CA THR A 248 2.27 -47.99 25.60
C THR A 248 0.76 -47.78 25.35
N ILE A 249 -0.10 -48.31 26.23
CA ILE A 249 -1.55 -48.12 26.15
C ILE A 249 -1.90 -46.64 26.31
N LEU A 250 -1.28 -45.96 27.28
CA LEU A 250 -1.50 -44.54 27.53
C LEU A 250 -1.05 -43.67 26.36
N GLU A 251 0.14 -43.93 25.82
CA GLU A 251 0.67 -43.20 24.66
C GLU A 251 -0.25 -43.32 23.45
N LYS A 252 -0.66 -44.55 23.12
CA LYS A 252 -1.59 -44.81 22.01
C LYS A 252 -2.93 -44.12 22.22
N LEU A 253 -3.49 -44.20 23.43
CA LEU A 253 -4.74 -43.52 23.76
C LEU A 253 -4.63 -42.01 23.52
N LEU A 254 -3.57 -41.38 24.02
CA LEU A 254 -3.39 -39.93 23.88
C LEU A 254 -3.18 -39.54 22.41
N GLU A 255 -2.38 -40.28 21.65
CA GLU A 255 -2.21 -40.06 20.20
C GLU A 255 -3.55 -40.11 19.46
N ASP A 256 -4.38 -41.12 19.73
CA ASP A 256 -5.70 -41.26 19.11
C ASP A 256 -6.62 -40.09 19.50
N GLN A 257 -6.57 -39.63 20.75
CA GLN A 257 -7.41 -38.54 21.26
C GLN A 257 -6.95 -37.13 20.82
N CYS A 258 -5.71 -36.95 20.36
CA CYS A 258 -5.20 -35.64 19.90
C CYS A 258 -5.77 -35.20 18.55
N ASN A 259 -6.17 -36.15 17.70
CA ASN A 259 -6.61 -35.87 16.33
C ASN A 259 -7.87 -34.99 16.27
N ALA A 260 -8.83 -35.23 17.17
CA ALA A 260 -10.10 -34.50 17.16
C ALA A 260 -9.95 -33.02 17.55
N PRO A 261 -9.25 -32.65 18.63
CA PRO A 261 -8.92 -31.25 18.92
C PRO A 261 -8.16 -30.54 17.80
N GLN A 262 -7.18 -31.21 17.18
CA GLN A 262 -6.41 -30.64 16.07
C GLN A 262 -7.29 -30.35 14.85
N LEU A 263 -8.19 -31.26 14.50
CA LEU A 263 -9.12 -31.06 13.39
C LEU A 263 -10.05 -29.86 13.63
N ARG A 264 -10.45 -29.61 14.89
CA ARG A 264 -11.32 -28.47 15.25
C ARG A 264 -10.63 -27.12 15.28
N LEU A 265 -9.32 -27.05 15.03
CA LEU A 265 -8.67 -25.78 14.71
C LEU A 265 -9.15 -25.22 13.36
N GLN A 266 -9.58 -26.09 12.43
CA GLN A 266 -10.13 -25.69 11.13
C GLN A 266 -11.41 -24.86 11.24
N ASP A 267 -12.10 -24.92 12.39
CA ASP A 267 -13.25 -24.06 12.68
C ASP A 267 -12.90 -22.55 12.58
N PHE A 268 -11.61 -22.19 12.64
CA PHE A 268 -11.09 -20.83 12.55
C PHE A 268 -10.30 -20.54 11.26
N ASP A 269 -10.34 -21.43 10.27
CA ASP A 269 -9.60 -21.25 9.00
C ASP A 269 -9.99 -19.94 8.29
N GLU A 270 -11.26 -19.56 8.37
CA GLU A 270 -11.79 -18.28 7.84
C GLU A 270 -11.14 -17.04 8.48
N TYR A 271 -10.57 -17.18 9.68
CA TYR A 271 -9.92 -16.09 10.43
C TYR A 271 -8.39 -16.17 10.42
N LEU A 272 -7.81 -17.11 9.66
CA LEU A 272 -6.35 -17.21 9.51
C LEU A 272 -5.68 -15.91 9.06
N PRO A 273 -6.26 -15.09 8.16
CA PRO A 273 -5.67 -13.79 7.82
C PRO A 273 -5.54 -12.84 9.03
N ILE A 274 -6.44 -12.93 10.01
CA ILE A 274 -6.37 -12.16 11.26
C ILE A 274 -5.33 -12.78 12.22
N ILE A 275 -5.31 -14.12 12.32
CA ILE A 275 -4.37 -14.85 13.21
C ILE A 275 -2.91 -14.68 12.76
N SER A 276 -2.68 -14.74 11.44
CA SER A 276 -1.36 -14.67 10.83
C SER A 276 -0.76 -13.26 10.83
N GLY A 277 -1.57 -12.23 11.11
CA GLY A 277 -1.17 -10.82 11.00
C GLY A 277 -1.22 -10.27 9.57
N GLU A 278 -1.61 -11.06 8.57
CA GLU A 278 -1.71 -10.61 7.17
C GLU A 278 -2.70 -9.44 7.03
N MET A 279 -3.84 -9.50 7.72
CA MET A 279 -4.84 -8.42 7.71
C MET A 279 -4.30 -7.15 8.37
N ASP A 280 -3.51 -7.28 9.44
CA ASP A 280 -2.89 -6.14 10.12
C ASP A 280 -1.87 -5.45 9.20
N GLU A 281 -1.05 -6.22 8.48
CA GLU A 281 -0.12 -5.67 7.49
C GLU A 281 -0.84 -5.04 6.28
N LYS A 282 -1.96 -5.65 5.82
CA LYS A 282 -2.82 -5.06 4.79
C LYS A 282 -3.35 -3.70 5.25
N ILE A 283 -3.85 -3.60 6.48
CA ILE A 283 -4.40 -2.35 7.03
C ILE A 283 -3.30 -1.31 7.25
N LYS A 284 -2.11 -1.68 7.73
CA LYS A 284 -0.98 -0.77 7.82
C LYS A 284 -0.59 -0.20 6.46
N THR A 285 -0.59 -1.04 5.42
CA THR A 285 -0.30 -0.60 4.04
C THR A 285 -1.39 0.35 3.54
N PHE A 286 -2.66 0.02 3.77
CA PHE A 286 -3.80 0.88 3.44
C PHE A 286 -3.71 2.25 4.13
N LEU A 287 -3.32 2.30 5.41
CA LEU A 287 -3.17 3.55 6.15
C LEU A 287 -2.04 4.48 5.65
N ILE A 288 -1.11 3.97 4.83
CA ILE A 288 -0.05 4.79 4.21
C ILE A 288 -0.57 5.50 2.96
N GLU A 289 -1.50 4.86 2.24
CA GLU A 289 -2.05 5.35 1.00
C GLU A 289 -3.26 6.28 1.25
N LYS A 290 -3.54 7.17 0.28
CA LYS A 290 -4.74 8.01 0.34
C LYS A 290 -5.93 7.24 -0.23
N HIS A 291 -6.96 7.07 0.59
CA HIS A 291 -8.17 6.36 0.22
C HIS A 291 -9.42 7.22 0.37
N THR A 292 -10.43 6.86 -0.40
CA THR A 292 -11.76 7.48 -0.35
C THR A 292 -12.56 6.97 0.85
N PHE A 293 -13.57 7.74 1.27
CA PHE A 293 -14.45 7.36 2.36
C PHE A 293 -15.15 6.00 2.12
N GLU A 294 -15.54 5.72 0.88
CA GLU A 294 -16.18 4.47 0.49
C GLU A 294 -15.25 3.26 0.66
N GLU A 295 -13.96 3.42 0.35
CA GLU A 295 -12.93 2.39 0.55
C GLU A 295 -12.71 2.11 2.04
N TYR A 296 -12.68 3.15 2.88
CA TYR A 296 -12.62 2.97 4.35
C TYR A 296 -13.83 2.18 4.87
N ILE A 297 -15.04 2.48 4.39
CA ILE A 297 -16.25 1.72 4.77
C ILE A 297 -16.13 0.25 4.35
N ALA A 298 -15.65 0.00 3.13
CA ALA A 298 -15.50 -1.35 2.59
C ALA A 298 -14.56 -2.23 3.42
N GLU A 299 -13.52 -1.65 4.04
CA GLU A 299 -12.60 -2.38 4.93
C GLU A 299 -13.11 -2.45 6.39
N ILE A 300 -13.83 -1.43 6.88
CA ILE A 300 -14.35 -1.39 8.27
C ILE A 300 -15.51 -2.36 8.49
N LEU A 301 -16.45 -2.46 7.53
CA LEU A 301 -17.67 -3.26 7.70
C LEU A 301 -17.39 -4.77 7.90
N PRO A 302 -16.51 -5.43 7.13
CA PRO A 302 -16.16 -6.84 7.35
C PRO A 302 -15.52 -7.10 8.71
N LEU A 303 -14.65 -6.20 9.19
CA LEU A 303 -14.00 -6.31 10.50
C LEU A 303 -15.03 -6.21 11.63
N LYS A 304 -15.98 -5.27 11.52
CA LYS A 304 -17.09 -5.13 12.46
C LYS A 304 -17.98 -6.36 12.47
N ALA A 305 -18.39 -6.84 11.29
CA ALA A 305 -19.23 -8.03 11.18
C ALA A 305 -18.54 -9.28 11.75
N THR A 306 -17.23 -9.40 11.56
CA THR A 306 -16.41 -10.48 12.13
C THR A 306 -16.40 -10.42 13.65
N ALA A 307 -16.15 -9.23 14.22
CA ALA A 307 -16.12 -9.04 15.67
C ALA A 307 -17.49 -9.32 16.35
N GLU A 308 -18.60 -8.99 15.68
CA GLU A 308 -19.96 -9.20 16.20
C GLU A 308 -20.43 -10.67 16.04
N SER A 309 -20.09 -11.33 14.94
CA SER A 309 -20.56 -12.69 14.64
C SER A 309 -19.74 -13.79 15.33
N LEU A 310 -18.42 -13.61 15.47
CA LEU A 310 -17.52 -14.65 15.98
C LEU A 310 -17.93 -15.20 17.37
N PRO A 311 -18.26 -14.37 18.38
CA PRO A 311 -18.68 -14.88 19.70
C PRO A 311 -20.03 -15.58 19.72
N ILE A 312 -20.89 -15.31 18.73
CA ILE A 312 -22.25 -15.84 18.66
C ILE A 312 -22.26 -17.18 17.93
N VAL A 313 -21.51 -17.27 16.83
CA VAL A 313 -21.55 -18.42 15.92
C VAL A 313 -20.71 -19.59 16.47
N LYS A 314 -19.63 -19.32 17.20
CA LYS A 314 -18.67 -20.36 17.63
C LYS A 314 -18.88 -20.74 19.09
N GLU A 315 -18.97 -22.05 19.34
CA GLU A 315 -19.09 -22.56 20.72
C GLU A 315 -17.82 -22.26 21.53
N HIS A 316 -17.98 -21.76 22.75
CA HIS A 316 -16.84 -21.39 23.58
C HIS A 316 -16.05 -22.58 24.15
N VAL A 317 -16.73 -23.72 24.36
CA VAL A 317 -16.13 -24.93 24.92
C VAL A 317 -16.65 -26.14 24.16
N ILE A 318 -15.75 -26.98 23.66
CA ILE A 318 -16.08 -28.26 23.03
C ILE A 318 -15.42 -29.40 23.80
N THR A 319 -16.22 -30.39 24.20
CA THR A 319 -15.72 -31.63 24.80
C THR A 319 -15.40 -32.67 23.72
N LEU A 320 -14.13 -33.04 23.60
CA LEU A 320 -13.57 -33.96 22.60
C LEU A 320 -12.77 -35.06 23.31
N GLY A 321 -13.44 -36.17 23.61
CA GLY A 321 -12.78 -37.33 24.21
C GLY A 321 -12.29 -37.02 25.62
N ILE A 322 -10.97 -37.07 25.82
CA ILE A 322 -10.30 -36.74 27.08
C ILE A 322 -10.02 -35.23 27.23
N TYR A 323 -10.34 -34.41 26.23
CA TYR A 323 -10.03 -32.98 26.24
C TYR A 323 -11.29 -32.11 26.24
N ASP A 324 -11.35 -31.14 27.15
CA ASP A 324 -12.28 -30.01 27.08
C ASP A 324 -11.53 -28.83 26.45
N MET A 325 -11.85 -28.53 25.19
CA MET A 325 -11.21 -27.48 24.40
C MET A 325 -11.90 -26.14 24.67
N HIS A 326 -11.21 -25.28 25.40
CA HIS A 326 -11.63 -23.92 25.71
C HIS A 326 -11.13 -22.96 24.62
N ARG A 327 -12.08 -22.26 23.99
CA ARG A 327 -11.84 -21.34 22.87
C ARG A 327 -12.20 -19.90 23.20
N THR A 328 -12.68 -19.64 24.42
CA THR A 328 -13.09 -18.31 24.88
C THR A 328 -12.00 -17.28 24.72
N ASP A 329 -10.78 -17.60 25.17
CA ASP A 329 -9.67 -16.66 25.16
C ASP A 329 -9.25 -16.35 23.71
N LEU A 330 -9.15 -17.38 22.85
CA LEU A 330 -8.94 -17.20 21.41
C LEU A 330 -10.00 -16.29 20.77
N ILE A 331 -11.29 -16.56 21.01
CA ILE A 331 -12.40 -15.77 20.46
C ILE A 331 -12.28 -14.32 20.92
N GLN A 332 -12.01 -14.09 22.21
CA GLN A 332 -11.82 -12.74 22.75
C GLN A 332 -10.62 -12.03 22.13
N THR A 333 -9.49 -12.73 21.96
CA THR A 333 -8.30 -12.19 21.31
C THR A 333 -8.59 -11.81 19.84
N LEU A 334 -9.27 -12.67 19.09
CA LEU A 334 -9.65 -12.38 17.70
C LEU A 334 -10.59 -11.19 17.58
N VAL A 335 -11.58 -11.10 18.47
CA VAL A 335 -12.47 -9.93 18.56
C VAL A 335 -11.67 -8.67 18.89
N SER A 336 -10.76 -8.72 19.86
CA SER A 336 -9.95 -7.56 20.22
C SER A 336 -9.03 -7.11 19.08
N LEU A 337 -8.47 -8.06 18.31
CA LEU A 337 -7.64 -7.74 17.14
C LEU A 337 -8.48 -7.10 16.03
N ALA A 338 -9.65 -7.67 15.71
CA ALA A 338 -10.58 -7.11 14.72
C ALA A 338 -11.04 -5.69 15.11
N LEU A 339 -11.36 -5.47 16.39
CA LEU A 339 -11.75 -4.16 16.90
C LEU A 339 -10.60 -3.16 16.86
N ALA A 340 -9.39 -3.55 17.27
CA ALA A 340 -8.23 -2.67 17.23
C ALA A 340 -7.91 -2.21 15.80
N MET A 341 -7.95 -3.13 14.82
CA MET A 341 -7.80 -2.81 13.40
C MET A 341 -8.90 -1.85 12.89
N LYS A 342 -10.16 -2.12 13.26
CA LYS A 342 -11.32 -1.29 12.91
C LYS A 342 -11.20 0.11 13.53
N ASP A 343 -10.80 0.21 14.79
CA ASP A 343 -10.64 1.49 15.50
C ASP A 343 -9.48 2.30 14.93
N ALA A 344 -8.37 1.67 14.52
CA ALA A 344 -7.26 2.36 13.83
C ALA A 344 -7.70 3.02 12.51
N LEU A 345 -8.52 2.33 11.71
CA LEU A 345 -9.09 2.91 10.48
C LEU A 345 -10.01 4.10 10.78
N ILE A 346 -10.85 3.99 11.82
CA ILE A 346 -11.76 5.07 12.23
C ILE A 346 -10.98 6.27 12.76
N ASP A 347 -9.93 6.05 13.55
CA ASP A 347 -9.10 7.11 14.11
C ASP A 347 -8.39 7.90 13.01
N GLN A 348 -7.83 7.21 12.01
CA GLN A 348 -7.23 7.87 10.85
C GLN A 348 -8.25 8.69 10.07
N MET A 349 -9.40 8.08 9.73
CA MET A 349 -10.49 8.76 9.03
C MET A 349 -10.99 9.99 9.80
N THR A 350 -11.07 9.90 11.12
CA THR A 350 -11.44 11.02 12.01
C THR A 350 -10.38 12.12 12.01
N SER A 351 -9.10 11.75 12.04
CA SER A 351 -7.97 12.69 11.97
C SER A 351 -7.97 13.47 10.65
N ASP A 352 -8.15 12.77 9.54
CA ASP A 352 -8.21 13.38 8.20
C ASP A 352 -9.38 14.35 8.09
N TYR A 353 -10.57 13.95 8.55
CA TYR A 353 -11.73 14.83 8.60
C TYR A 353 -11.50 16.08 9.47
N GLN A 354 -10.90 15.92 10.66
CA GLN A 354 -10.56 17.06 11.51
C GLN A 354 -9.56 18.02 10.84
N ALA A 355 -8.63 17.50 10.05
CA ALA A 355 -7.71 18.32 9.27
C ALA A 355 -8.45 19.13 8.19
N ILE A 356 -9.42 18.52 7.51
CA ILE A 356 -10.28 19.18 6.52
C ILE A 356 -11.09 20.31 7.18
N CYS A 357 -11.77 20.04 8.30
CA CYS A 357 -12.52 21.07 9.03
C CYS A 357 -11.63 22.26 9.46
N LYS A 358 -10.41 21.99 9.94
CA LYS A 358 -9.43 23.05 10.26
C LYS A 358 -9.01 23.82 9.01
N GLY A 359 -8.83 23.13 7.88
CA GLY A 359 -8.53 23.73 6.58
C GLY A 359 -9.63 24.67 6.10
N ILE A 360 -10.89 24.23 6.16
CA ILE A 360 -12.06 25.05 5.81
C ILE A 360 -12.16 26.28 6.70
N LYS A 361 -11.98 26.13 8.02
CA LYS A 361 -11.98 27.27 8.95
C LYS A 361 -10.90 28.28 8.59
N LYS A 362 -9.66 27.82 8.43
CA LYS A 362 -8.53 28.68 8.03
C LYS A 362 -8.78 29.37 6.70
N PHE A 363 -9.39 28.69 5.73
CA PHE A 363 -9.73 29.30 4.45
C PHE A 363 -10.80 30.39 4.59
N LYS A 364 -11.79 30.20 5.47
CA LYS A 364 -12.77 31.27 5.79
C LYS A 364 -12.07 32.48 6.44
N ASP A 365 -11.17 32.25 7.39
CA ASP A 365 -10.37 33.32 8.01
C ASP A 365 -9.49 34.05 6.97
N ASP A 366 -8.89 33.31 6.02
CA ASP A 366 -8.11 33.89 4.90
C ASP A 366 -9.02 34.75 3.99
N LEU A 367 -10.27 34.33 3.73
CA LEU A 367 -11.23 35.11 2.95
C LEU A 367 -11.66 36.40 3.65
N ASP A 368 -11.83 36.39 4.98
CA ASP A 368 -12.09 37.59 5.78
C ASP A 368 -10.90 38.57 5.72
N LEU A 369 -9.67 38.04 5.79
CA LEU A 369 -8.46 38.85 5.59
C LEU A 369 -8.42 39.45 4.18
N TYR A 370 -8.70 38.68 3.14
CA TYR A 370 -8.72 39.18 1.76
C TYR A 370 -9.81 40.25 1.57
N ALA A 371 -10.99 40.09 2.17
CA ALA A 371 -12.03 41.10 2.14
C ALA A 371 -11.53 42.42 2.77
N THR A 372 -10.90 42.34 3.93
CA THR A 372 -10.30 43.51 4.62
C THR A 372 -9.23 44.18 3.76
N MET A 373 -8.36 43.40 3.10
CA MET A 373 -7.33 43.96 2.20
C MET A 373 -7.93 44.64 0.97
N VAL A 374 -9.06 44.15 0.45
CA VAL A 374 -9.78 44.81 -0.66
C VAL A 374 -10.45 46.10 -0.18
N ASP A 375 -10.92 46.16 1.07
CA ASP A 375 -11.46 47.38 1.67
C ASP A 375 -10.40 48.48 1.77
N GLU A 376 -9.14 48.13 2.05
CA GLU A 376 -8.03 49.09 2.09
C GLU A 376 -7.79 49.82 0.75
N PHE A 377 -8.18 49.23 -0.38
CA PHE A 377 -8.00 49.84 -1.71
C PHE A 377 -8.85 51.10 -1.90
N GLU A 378 -9.88 51.30 -1.09
CA GLU A 378 -10.66 52.55 -1.04
C GLU A 378 -9.78 53.76 -0.66
N ASN A 379 -8.65 53.52 0.01
CA ASN A 379 -7.72 54.57 0.45
C ASN A 379 -6.49 54.72 -0.46
N TYR A 380 -6.41 53.98 -1.57
CA TYR A 380 -5.24 53.99 -2.46
C TYR A 380 -5.39 55.10 -3.50
N GLY A 381 -4.71 56.24 -3.27
CA GLY A 381 -4.83 57.45 -4.09
C GLY A 381 -3.50 57.99 -4.65
N ASN A 382 -2.37 57.41 -4.24
CA ASN A 382 -1.04 57.88 -4.62
C ASN A 382 -0.57 57.21 -5.91
N ILE A 383 -0.26 58.00 -6.94
CA ILE A 383 0.17 57.48 -8.24
C ILE A 383 1.59 56.88 -8.19
N ASP A 384 2.45 57.37 -7.30
CA ASP A 384 3.83 56.89 -7.16
C ASP A 384 3.89 55.47 -6.59
N GLU A 385 2.85 55.07 -5.85
CA GLU A 385 2.71 53.75 -5.24
C GLU A 385 1.92 52.76 -6.11
N LEU A 386 1.50 53.17 -7.31
CA LEU A 386 0.71 52.34 -8.23
C LEU A 386 1.31 50.95 -8.50
N PRO A 387 2.65 50.78 -8.68
CA PRO A 387 3.23 49.44 -8.86
C PRO A 387 2.96 48.51 -7.68
N MET A 388 2.99 49.04 -6.44
CA MET A 388 2.68 48.27 -5.24
C MET A 388 1.18 47.88 -5.21
N TYR A 389 0.30 48.82 -5.55
CA TYR A 389 -1.15 48.57 -5.59
C TYR A 389 -1.51 47.50 -6.62
N HIS A 390 -0.92 47.60 -7.81
CA HIS A 390 -1.04 46.61 -8.88
C HIS A 390 -0.58 45.21 -8.41
N GLN A 391 0.60 45.11 -7.79
CA GLN A 391 1.11 43.83 -7.28
C GLN A 391 0.19 43.22 -6.20
N LYS A 392 -0.33 44.04 -5.27
CA LYS A 392 -1.29 43.58 -4.25
C LYS A 392 -2.59 43.09 -4.87
N ALA A 393 -3.12 43.79 -5.87
CA ALA A 393 -4.35 43.41 -6.55
C ALA A 393 -4.18 42.09 -7.35
N GLN A 394 -3.04 41.93 -8.04
CA GLN A 394 -2.71 40.67 -8.72
C GLN A 394 -2.56 39.50 -7.74
N TYR A 395 -1.92 39.73 -6.59
CA TYR A 395 -1.81 38.72 -5.53
C TYR A 395 -3.18 38.27 -5.02
N LEU A 396 -4.07 39.21 -4.68
CA LEU A 396 -5.42 38.89 -4.19
C LEU A 396 -6.27 38.18 -5.25
N ASP A 397 -6.20 38.61 -6.50
CA ASP A 397 -6.90 37.98 -7.63
C ASP A 397 -6.45 36.52 -7.79
N ALA A 398 -5.12 36.28 -7.80
CA ALA A 398 -4.57 34.92 -7.86
C ALA A 398 -5.03 34.07 -6.68
N LYS A 399 -5.07 34.61 -5.45
CA LYS A 399 -5.56 33.89 -4.26
C LYS A 399 -7.05 33.57 -4.32
N LEU A 400 -7.89 34.50 -4.81
CA LEU A 400 -9.33 34.27 -4.95
C LEU A 400 -9.66 33.29 -6.08
N VAL A 401 -8.87 33.28 -7.16
CA VAL A 401 -8.97 32.29 -8.24
C VAL A 401 -8.54 30.91 -7.75
N GLN A 402 -7.40 30.79 -7.07
CA GLN A 402 -6.96 29.54 -6.42
C GLN A 402 -7.97 29.07 -5.36
N GLY A 403 -8.64 30.00 -4.68
CA GLY A 403 -9.70 29.71 -3.72
C GLY A 403 -10.86 28.92 -4.33
N LEU A 404 -11.10 29.04 -5.64
CA LEU A 404 -12.15 28.30 -6.36
C LEU A 404 -11.83 26.80 -6.41
N GLN A 405 -10.60 26.47 -6.80
CA GLN A 405 -10.09 25.09 -6.80
C GLN A 405 -10.10 24.48 -5.39
N ARG A 406 -9.78 25.29 -4.37
CA ARG A 406 -9.87 24.85 -2.96
C ARG A 406 -11.30 24.57 -2.53
N ILE A 407 -12.26 25.40 -2.93
CA ILE A 407 -13.68 25.18 -2.65
C ILE A 407 -14.15 23.88 -3.31
N ASP A 408 -13.78 23.65 -4.57
CA ASP A 408 -14.15 22.43 -5.28
C ASP A 408 -13.59 21.19 -4.56
N ALA A 409 -12.32 21.23 -4.14
CA ALA A 409 -11.70 20.14 -3.36
C ALA A 409 -12.40 19.91 -2.01
N PHE A 410 -12.72 20.96 -1.25
CA PHE A 410 -13.45 20.82 0.02
C PHE A 410 -14.85 20.25 -0.21
N ASN A 411 -15.55 20.68 -1.25
CA ASN A 411 -16.90 20.21 -1.55
C ASN A 411 -16.91 18.76 -2.04
N GLU A 412 -15.90 18.33 -2.81
CA GLU A 412 -15.73 16.94 -3.24
C GLU A 412 -15.52 16.03 -2.02
N GLU A 413 -14.67 16.45 -1.07
CA GLU A 413 -14.47 15.73 0.19
C GLU A 413 -15.75 15.72 1.04
N GLU A 414 -16.41 16.87 1.28
CA GLU A 414 -17.67 16.94 2.05
C GLU A 414 -18.77 16.07 1.43
N ALA A 415 -18.88 16.02 0.10
CA ALA A 415 -19.83 15.16 -0.61
C ALA A 415 -19.52 13.68 -0.42
N ALA A 416 -18.24 13.28 -0.42
CA ALA A 416 -17.83 11.89 -0.19
C ALA A 416 -18.27 11.39 1.20
N TYR A 417 -18.25 12.26 2.21
CA TYR A 417 -18.76 11.93 3.55
C TYR A 417 -20.30 12.07 3.68
N GLY A 418 -20.99 12.51 2.63
CA GLY A 418 -22.44 12.73 2.63
C GLY A 418 -22.89 13.95 3.43
N PHE A 419 -22.01 14.94 3.64
CA PHE A 419 -22.33 16.18 4.35
C PHE A 419 -22.94 17.25 3.44
N GLU A 420 -23.54 18.27 4.06
CA GLU A 420 -24.01 19.46 3.35
C GLU A 420 -22.82 20.30 2.88
N LEU A 421 -22.85 20.71 1.60
CA LEU A 421 -21.75 21.47 0.98
C LEU A 421 -21.60 22.87 1.58
N SER A 422 -20.39 23.16 2.04
CA SER A 422 -20.00 24.47 2.55
C SER A 422 -20.17 25.56 1.49
N GLN A 423 -20.84 26.65 1.88
CA GLN A 423 -21.04 27.82 1.02
C GLN A 423 -20.00 28.91 1.30
N TYR A 424 -19.50 29.55 0.25
CA TYR A 424 -18.46 30.58 0.32
C TYR A 424 -18.88 31.90 -0.35
N PRO A 425 -19.98 32.54 0.09
CA PRO A 425 -20.49 33.77 -0.53
C PRO A 425 -19.48 34.92 -0.45
N LEU A 426 -18.71 34.99 0.64
CA LEU A 426 -17.70 36.04 0.87
C LEU A 426 -16.64 36.05 -0.23
N ARG A 427 -16.18 34.88 -0.69
CA ARG A 427 -15.19 34.79 -1.78
C ARG A 427 -15.70 35.47 -3.05
N LYS A 428 -16.95 35.21 -3.42
CA LYS A 428 -17.57 35.80 -4.62
C LYS A 428 -17.72 37.32 -4.45
N ALA A 429 -18.23 37.76 -3.30
CA ALA A 429 -18.38 39.17 -2.98
C ALA A 429 -17.04 39.92 -3.00
N THR A 430 -15.98 39.36 -2.40
CA THR A 430 -14.63 39.94 -2.40
C THR A 430 -14.05 40.02 -3.80
N TYR A 431 -14.24 38.99 -4.64
CA TYR A 431 -13.78 39.01 -6.02
C TYR A 431 -14.49 40.07 -6.87
N GLU A 432 -15.82 40.18 -6.73
CA GLU A 432 -16.61 41.21 -7.41
C GLU A 432 -16.20 42.62 -6.95
N LYS A 433 -15.90 42.81 -5.66
CA LYS A 433 -15.41 44.08 -5.11
C LYS A 433 -13.99 44.40 -5.61
N LEU A 434 -13.10 43.42 -5.76
CA LEU A 434 -11.72 43.59 -6.25
C LEU A 434 -11.65 43.90 -7.75
N SER A 435 -12.53 43.31 -8.56
CA SER A 435 -12.49 43.38 -10.02
C SER A 435 -12.31 44.80 -10.61
N PRO A 436 -13.08 45.83 -10.21
CA PRO A 436 -12.89 47.17 -10.75
C PRO A 436 -11.56 47.81 -10.35
N TYR A 437 -11.04 47.55 -9.13
CA TYR A 437 -9.75 48.07 -8.68
C TYR A 437 -8.60 47.48 -9.46
N LYS A 438 -8.60 46.16 -9.63
CA LYS A 438 -7.59 45.47 -10.42
C LYS A 438 -7.56 46.03 -11.85
N LYS A 439 -8.72 46.16 -12.49
CA LYS A 439 -8.82 46.75 -13.84
C LYS A 439 -8.24 48.17 -13.91
N LEU A 440 -8.46 48.98 -12.88
CA LEU A 440 -7.88 50.32 -12.81
C LEU A 440 -6.35 50.27 -12.72
N PHE A 441 -5.81 49.48 -11.79
CA PHE A 441 -4.37 49.38 -11.61
C PHE A 441 -3.66 48.75 -12.81
N ASP A 442 -4.25 47.71 -13.42
CA ASP A 442 -3.76 47.08 -14.65
C ASP A 442 -3.72 48.11 -15.78
N CYS A 443 -4.85 48.78 -16.08
CA CYS A 443 -4.92 49.77 -17.16
C CYS A 443 -3.96 50.95 -16.95
N ALA A 444 -3.82 51.41 -15.70
CA ALA A 444 -2.94 52.51 -15.37
C ALA A 444 -1.46 52.12 -15.50
N MET A 445 -1.09 50.92 -15.01
CA MET A 445 0.28 50.43 -15.10
C MET A 445 0.67 50.10 -16.55
N ASP A 446 -0.24 49.50 -17.31
CA ASP A 446 -0.06 49.23 -18.74
C ASP A 446 0.21 50.52 -19.50
N PHE A 447 -0.61 51.56 -19.29
CA PHE A 447 -0.39 52.86 -19.92
C PHE A 447 0.95 53.49 -19.49
N ILE A 448 1.32 53.48 -18.21
CA ILE A 448 2.59 54.07 -17.75
C ILE A 448 3.79 53.35 -18.39
N ASN A 449 3.75 52.02 -18.46
CA ASN A 449 4.79 51.22 -19.10
C ASN A 449 4.86 51.47 -20.61
N GLN A 450 3.72 51.49 -21.29
CA GLN A 450 3.62 51.80 -22.72
C GLN A 450 4.11 53.21 -23.01
N HIS A 451 3.67 54.20 -22.25
CA HIS A 451 4.11 55.58 -22.33
C HIS A 451 5.63 55.69 -22.17
N HIS A 452 6.19 55.00 -21.17
CA HIS A 452 7.64 54.94 -20.98
C HIS A 452 8.35 54.30 -22.18
N ALA A 453 7.83 53.19 -22.71
CA ALA A 453 8.40 52.53 -23.89
C ALA A 453 8.36 53.43 -25.13
N TRP A 454 7.22 54.09 -25.40
CA TRP A 454 7.07 55.01 -26.52
C TRP A 454 8.01 56.21 -26.42
N THR A 455 8.19 56.77 -25.22
CA THR A 455 9.03 57.96 -25.01
C THR A 455 10.53 57.67 -24.98
N THR A 456 10.94 56.46 -24.61
CA THR A 456 12.36 56.05 -24.53
C THR A 456 12.88 55.36 -25.78
N SER A 457 12.00 54.81 -26.63
CA SER A 457 12.41 54.18 -27.88
C SER A 457 12.72 55.22 -28.95
N LYS A 458 13.53 54.82 -29.94
CA LYS A 458 13.81 55.63 -31.13
C LYS A 458 12.51 56.02 -31.84
N ILE A 459 12.43 57.26 -32.32
CA ILE A 459 11.28 57.73 -33.09
C ILE A 459 11.04 56.85 -34.34
N GLY A 460 9.78 56.51 -34.60
CA GLY A 460 9.38 55.61 -35.69
C GLY A 460 9.55 54.11 -35.41
N SER A 461 9.93 53.72 -34.18
CA SER A 461 9.99 52.31 -33.78
C SER A 461 8.61 51.69 -33.53
N PHE A 462 7.63 52.52 -33.19
CA PHE A 462 6.24 52.12 -32.99
C PHE A 462 5.37 52.71 -34.10
N ASP A 463 4.38 51.93 -34.53
CA ASP A 463 3.37 52.38 -35.47
C ASP A 463 2.49 53.47 -34.83
N PRO A 464 2.44 54.69 -35.38
CA PRO A 464 1.64 55.78 -34.83
C PRO A 464 0.14 55.47 -34.69
N GLU A 465 -0.46 54.71 -35.63
CA GLU A 465 -1.88 54.33 -35.56
C GLU A 465 -2.15 53.39 -34.38
N MET A 466 -1.22 52.48 -34.10
CA MET A 466 -1.28 51.59 -32.95
C MET A 466 -1.20 52.38 -31.65
N VAL A 467 -0.26 53.33 -31.54
CA VAL A 467 -0.13 54.20 -30.36
C VAL A 467 -1.42 54.99 -30.11
N GLU A 468 -2.01 55.60 -31.14
CA GLU A 468 -3.28 56.32 -31.01
C GLU A 468 -4.42 55.41 -30.53
N THR A 469 -4.50 54.19 -31.06
CA THR A 469 -5.50 53.19 -30.68
C THR A 469 -5.35 52.75 -29.23
N GLU A 470 -4.11 52.49 -28.78
CA GLU A 470 -3.80 52.09 -27.40
C GLU A 470 -4.11 53.23 -26.42
N VAL A 471 -3.68 54.45 -26.71
CA VAL A 471 -4.00 55.66 -25.92
C VAL A 471 -5.50 55.90 -25.85
N GLY A 472 -6.21 55.76 -26.98
CA GLY A 472 -7.66 55.90 -27.05
C GLY A 472 -8.40 54.83 -26.25
N THR A 473 -7.86 53.62 -26.18
CA THR A 473 -8.42 52.50 -25.40
C THR A 473 -8.16 52.68 -23.91
N ALA A 474 -6.93 53.02 -23.53
CA ALA A 474 -6.56 53.34 -22.15
C ALA A 474 -7.43 54.48 -21.61
N PHE A 475 -7.61 55.56 -22.39
CA PHE A 475 -8.47 56.68 -22.00
C PHE A 475 -9.92 56.25 -21.75
N ARG A 476 -10.52 55.50 -22.68
CA ARG A 476 -11.91 55.03 -22.53
C ARG A 476 -12.09 54.13 -21.30
N ASN A 477 -11.12 53.26 -21.03
CA ASN A 477 -11.15 52.36 -19.88
C ASN A 477 -11.03 53.15 -18.57
N ILE A 478 -10.01 54.00 -18.45
CA ILE A 478 -9.80 54.82 -17.25
C ILE A 478 -10.95 55.80 -17.03
N TYR A 479 -11.49 56.44 -18.08
CA TYR A 479 -12.65 57.33 -17.96
C TYR A 479 -13.88 56.61 -17.41
N LYS A 480 -14.17 55.39 -17.90
CA LYS A 480 -15.27 54.57 -17.38
C LYS A 480 -15.03 54.20 -15.91
N LEU A 481 -13.81 53.79 -15.56
CA LEU A 481 -13.45 53.41 -14.19
C LEU A 481 -13.52 54.61 -13.24
N GLU A 482 -13.04 55.80 -13.65
CA GLU A 482 -13.17 57.05 -12.89
C GLU A 482 -14.64 57.35 -12.56
N LYS A 483 -15.57 57.16 -13.53
CA LYS A 483 -17.01 57.33 -13.27
C LYS A 483 -17.57 56.25 -12.36
N MET A 484 -17.09 55.01 -12.46
CA MET A 484 -17.52 53.93 -11.57
C MET A 484 -17.11 54.16 -10.12
N PHE A 485 -15.96 54.80 -9.87
CA PHE A 485 -15.46 55.10 -8.52
C PHE A 485 -15.98 56.43 -7.95
N SER A 486 -17.09 57.00 -8.47
CA SER A 486 -17.62 58.30 -8.00
C SER A 486 -18.02 58.33 -6.53
N ASP A 487 -18.27 57.17 -5.94
CA ASP A 487 -18.57 56.96 -4.52
C ASP A 487 -17.30 56.85 -3.65
N ARG A 488 -16.11 56.79 -4.26
CA ARG A 488 -14.81 56.52 -3.63
C ARG A 488 -13.80 57.60 -4.03
N PRO A 489 -13.76 58.74 -3.32
CA PRO A 489 -13.07 59.94 -3.78
C PRO A 489 -11.55 59.76 -3.94
N VAL A 490 -10.92 58.94 -3.10
CA VAL A 490 -9.45 58.72 -3.13
C VAL A 490 -9.03 57.89 -4.35
N THR A 491 -9.71 56.77 -4.61
CA THR A 491 -9.47 55.96 -5.81
C THR A 491 -9.88 56.70 -7.09
N GLN A 492 -10.97 57.49 -7.03
CA GLN A 492 -11.38 58.34 -8.13
C GLN A 492 -10.31 59.38 -8.49
N ASP A 493 -9.71 60.02 -7.49
CA ASP A 493 -8.62 60.98 -7.70
C ASP A 493 -7.40 60.33 -8.38
N LEU A 494 -7.06 59.09 -8.01
CA LEU A 494 -6.02 58.32 -8.73
C LEU A 494 -6.40 58.08 -10.20
N ALA A 495 -7.62 57.61 -10.47
CA ALA A 495 -8.08 57.39 -11.84
C ALA A 495 -8.10 58.71 -12.65
N MET A 496 -8.48 59.81 -12.02
CA MET A 496 -8.48 61.15 -12.60
C MET A 496 -7.06 61.62 -12.94
N LYS A 497 -6.08 61.41 -12.05
CA LYS A 497 -4.66 61.72 -12.32
C LYS A 497 -4.11 60.92 -13.51
N VAL A 498 -4.38 59.62 -13.56
CA VAL A 498 -3.98 58.77 -14.70
C VAL A 498 -4.67 59.23 -15.98
N ARG A 499 -5.96 59.57 -15.92
CA ARG A 499 -6.69 60.13 -17.07
C ARG A 499 -6.03 61.41 -17.58
N PHE A 500 -5.65 62.32 -16.69
CA PHE A 500 -4.98 63.56 -17.09
C PHE A 500 -3.61 63.31 -17.72
N GLN A 501 -2.84 62.34 -17.23
CA GLN A 501 -1.59 61.94 -17.90
C GLN A 501 -1.85 61.39 -19.31
N ILE A 502 -2.92 60.60 -19.48
CA ILE A 502 -3.33 60.10 -20.82
C ILE A 502 -3.76 61.27 -21.72
N GLU A 503 -4.50 62.24 -21.20
CA GLU A 503 -4.93 63.44 -21.95
C GLU A 503 -3.75 64.33 -22.35
N ASP A 504 -2.80 64.53 -21.45
CA ASP A 504 -1.57 65.28 -21.75
C ASP A 504 -0.78 64.60 -22.87
N PHE A 505 -0.62 63.27 -22.80
CA PHE A 505 0.02 62.52 -23.89
C PHE A 505 -0.79 62.54 -25.18
N LYS A 506 -2.13 62.55 -25.13
CA LYS A 506 -2.98 62.69 -26.32
C LYS A 506 -2.70 63.97 -27.09
N MET A 507 -2.33 65.06 -26.42
CA MET A 507 -1.97 66.31 -27.11
C MET A 507 -0.72 66.16 -27.98
N ASN A 508 0.10 65.15 -27.72
CA ASN A 508 1.32 64.84 -28.46
C ASN A 508 1.10 63.81 -29.59
N LEU A 509 -0.11 63.23 -29.75
CA LEU A 509 -0.38 62.28 -30.84
C LEU A 509 -0.11 62.87 -32.24
N PRO A 510 -0.45 64.14 -32.55
CA PRO A 510 -0.15 64.71 -33.87
C PRO A 510 1.36 64.71 -34.21
N ILE A 511 2.23 64.95 -33.23
CA ILE A 511 3.68 64.88 -33.48
C ILE A 511 4.18 63.43 -33.64
N VAL A 512 3.56 62.47 -32.95
CA VAL A 512 3.81 61.03 -33.15
C VAL A 512 3.39 60.60 -34.56
N GLN A 513 2.22 61.03 -35.02
CA GLN A 513 1.68 60.72 -36.36
C GLN A 513 2.55 61.29 -37.49
N THR A 514 3.20 62.43 -37.25
CA THR A 514 4.06 63.07 -38.25
C THR A 514 5.48 62.51 -38.23
N LEU A 515 6.21 62.71 -37.14
CA LEU A 515 7.63 62.35 -37.05
C LEU A 515 7.87 60.87 -36.76
N GLY A 516 6.87 60.16 -36.24
CA GLY A 516 6.89 58.70 -36.06
C GLY A 516 6.53 57.90 -37.31
N ASN A 517 6.23 58.55 -38.44
CA ASN A 517 5.85 57.86 -39.67
C ASN A 517 7.01 56.99 -40.20
N PRO A 518 6.83 55.66 -40.35
CA PRO A 518 7.87 54.76 -40.83
C PRO A 518 8.29 54.99 -42.28
N GLY A 519 7.51 55.75 -43.06
CA GLY A 519 7.86 56.21 -44.40
C GLY A 519 8.94 57.29 -44.44
N MET A 520 9.29 57.89 -43.30
CA MET A 520 10.31 58.94 -43.23
C MET A 520 11.71 58.39 -43.58
N LYS A 521 12.42 59.10 -44.45
CA LYS A 521 13.76 58.76 -44.98
C LYS A 521 14.71 59.94 -44.70
N PRO A 522 16.04 59.78 -44.81
CA PRO A 522 17.00 60.86 -44.51
C PRO A 522 16.66 62.21 -45.15
N ARG A 523 16.24 62.22 -46.42
CA ARG A 523 15.77 63.43 -47.14
C ARG A 523 14.62 64.17 -46.46
N HIS A 524 13.69 63.45 -45.83
CA HIS A 524 12.56 64.07 -45.13
C HIS A 524 13.02 64.71 -43.82
N TRP A 525 13.97 64.07 -43.13
CA TRP A 525 14.56 64.58 -41.90
C TRP A 525 15.48 65.79 -42.11
N GLU A 526 16.10 65.92 -43.29
CA GLU A 526 16.80 67.14 -43.71
C GLU A 526 15.83 68.32 -43.82
N ILE A 527 14.68 68.14 -44.48
CA ILE A 527 13.63 69.18 -44.58
C ILE A 527 13.08 69.54 -43.20
N VAL A 528 12.85 68.55 -42.34
CA VAL A 528 12.44 68.79 -40.94
C VAL A 528 13.50 69.61 -40.19
N SER A 529 14.79 69.30 -40.38
CA SER A 529 15.91 70.04 -39.77
C SER A 529 16.00 71.49 -40.25
N ASP A 530 15.73 71.73 -41.54
CA ASP A 530 15.70 73.08 -42.12
C ASP A 530 14.55 73.93 -41.54
N ILE A 531 13.37 73.32 -41.32
CA ILE A 531 12.20 74.01 -40.74
C ILE A 531 12.44 74.44 -39.30
N ILE A 532 13.06 73.58 -38.49
CA ILE A 532 13.31 73.87 -37.06
C ILE A 532 14.59 74.69 -36.83
N GLY A 533 15.46 74.80 -37.85
CA GLY A 533 16.68 75.62 -37.81
C GLY A 533 17.89 74.97 -37.14
N PHE A 534 17.87 73.66 -36.88
CA PHE A 534 19.00 72.90 -36.35
C PHE A 534 18.98 71.44 -36.84
N PRO A 535 20.15 70.77 -36.94
CA PRO A 535 20.21 69.42 -37.48
C PRO A 535 19.62 68.37 -36.51
N LEU A 536 18.61 67.64 -36.96
CA LEU A 536 18.11 66.42 -36.30
C LEU A 536 18.78 65.19 -36.92
N VAL A 537 19.67 64.56 -36.16
CA VAL A 537 20.28 63.28 -36.56
C VAL A 537 19.41 62.14 -36.06
N VAL A 538 18.93 61.30 -36.98
CA VAL A 538 18.01 60.19 -36.67
C VAL A 538 18.79 58.92 -36.34
N ASP A 539 19.51 58.96 -35.23
CA ASP A 539 20.23 57.81 -34.67
C ASP A 539 19.37 57.04 -33.65
N ALA A 540 19.99 56.09 -32.94
CA ALA A 540 19.31 55.35 -31.87
C ALA A 540 18.96 56.23 -30.66
N GLU A 541 19.54 57.43 -30.56
CA GLU A 541 19.35 58.33 -29.43
C GLU A 541 18.24 59.35 -29.64
N LEU A 542 17.73 59.53 -30.87
CA LEU A 542 16.57 60.38 -31.15
C LEU A 542 15.26 59.70 -30.75
N THR A 543 14.88 59.85 -29.49
CA THR A 543 13.65 59.27 -28.92
C THR A 543 12.47 60.24 -29.01
N LEU A 544 11.25 59.72 -28.90
CA LEU A 544 10.05 60.57 -28.82
C LEU A 544 10.14 61.54 -27.63
N GLY A 545 10.67 61.11 -26.48
CA GLY A 545 10.86 61.99 -25.32
C GLY A 545 11.77 63.19 -25.61
N LYS A 546 12.86 63.00 -26.38
CA LYS A 546 13.71 64.11 -26.82
C LYS A 546 12.99 65.04 -27.78
N ILE A 547 12.23 64.51 -28.74
CA ILE A 547 11.42 65.30 -29.68
C ILE A 547 10.41 66.17 -28.94
N LEU A 548 9.74 65.62 -27.93
CA LEU A 548 8.82 66.38 -27.07
C LEU A 548 9.55 67.48 -26.28
N SER A 549 10.76 67.21 -25.77
CA SER A 549 11.57 68.20 -25.04
C SER A 549 12.01 69.39 -25.89
N TYR A 550 12.13 69.21 -27.21
CA TYR A 550 12.44 70.28 -28.15
C TYR A 550 11.24 71.20 -28.46
N GLY A 551 10.05 70.90 -27.94
CA GLY A 551 8.88 71.76 -28.10
C GLY A 551 8.39 71.87 -29.55
N LEU A 552 8.59 70.83 -30.35
CA LEU A 552 8.33 70.86 -31.79
C LEU A 552 6.84 70.81 -32.18
N ASN A 553 5.93 70.73 -31.19
CA ASN A 553 4.48 70.67 -31.39
C ASN A 553 3.93 71.83 -32.24
N GLN A 554 4.54 73.02 -32.16
CA GLN A 554 4.12 74.18 -32.96
C GLN A 554 4.38 74.03 -34.48
N PHE A 555 5.29 73.14 -34.88
CA PHE A 555 5.66 72.89 -36.27
C PHE A 555 4.90 71.73 -36.90
N VAL A 556 4.02 71.04 -36.15
CA VAL A 556 3.24 69.89 -36.62
C VAL A 556 2.55 70.12 -37.97
N PRO A 557 1.86 71.25 -38.23
CA PRO A 557 1.22 71.48 -39.53
C PRO A 557 2.20 71.46 -40.72
N GLN A 558 3.46 71.83 -40.49
CA GLN A 558 4.49 71.77 -41.54
C GLN A 558 5.04 70.34 -41.70
N PHE A 559 5.12 69.58 -40.61
CA PHE A 559 5.53 68.18 -40.63
C PHE A 559 4.46 67.26 -41.24
N GLU A 560 3.18 67.60 -41.13
CA GLU A 560 2.08 66.85 -41.76
C GLU A 560 2.27 66.72 -43.27
N ALA A 561 2.61 67.81 -43.95
CA ALA A 561 2.86 67.79 -45.39
C ALA A 561 4.06 66.89 -45.77
N ILE A 562 5.11 66.89 -44.92
CA ILE A 562 6.30 66.05 -45.12
C ILE A 562 5.98 64.58 -44.85
N SER A 563 5.25 64.29 -43.77
CA SER A 563 4.81 62.94 -43.42
C SER A 563 3.88 62.37 -44.49
N GLU A 564 2.93 63.16 -45.00
CA GLU A 564 2.07 62.74 -46.10
C GLU A 564 2.88 62.41 -47.36
N ALA A 565 3.82 63.28 -47.74
CA ALA A 565 4.73 63.02 -48.85
C ALA A 565 5.52 61.72 -48.64
N ALA A 566 6.08 61.53 -47.44
CA ALA A 566 6.82 60.33 -47.08
C ALA A 566 5.97 59.05 -47.20
N THR A 567 4.71 59.09 -46.77
CA THR A 567 3.76 57.97 -46.94
C THR A 567 3.49 57.67 -48.41
N LYS A 568 3.21 58.70 -49.21
CA LYS A 568 2.95 58.54 -50.65
C LYS A 568 4.17 58.00 -51.38
N GLU A 569 5.36 58.50 -51.06
CA GLU A 569 6.64 58.03 -51.60
C GLU A 569 6.91 56.56 -51.23
N ASN A 570 6.73 56.19 -49.96
CA ASN A 570 6.93 54.81 -49.51
C ASN A 570 5.97 53.82 -50.18
N ASN A 571 4.72 54.23 -50.41
CA ASN A 571 3.75 53.42 -51.16
C ASN A 571 4.17 53.25 -52.63
N LEU A 572 4.69 54.30 -53.27
CA LEU A 572 5.24 54.19 -54.62
C LEU A 572 6.45 53.25 -54.67
N GLU A 573 7.37 53.37 -53.71
CA GLU A 573 8.56 52.51 -53.58
C GLU A 573 8.15 51.03 -53.42
N LYS A 574 7.22 50.74 -52.50
CA LYS A 574 6.70 49.39 -52.27
C LYS A 574 6.02 48.81 -53.52
N ASN A 575 5.18 49.59 -54.19
CA ASN A 575 4.49 49.15 -55.40
C ASN A 575 5.49 48.87 -56.54
N LEU A 576 6.52 49.71 -56.72
CA LEU A 576 7.56 49.49 -57.71
C LEU A 576 8.34 48.21 -57.42
N ASN A 577 8.81 48.03 -56.19
CA ASN A 577 9.55 46.84 -55.78
C ASN A 577 8.71 45.57 -55.91
N LYS A 578 7.41 45.64 -55.58
CA LYS A 578 6.47 44.53 -55.75
C LYS A 578 6.32 44.16 -57.23
N MET A 579 6.10 45.15 -58.11
CA MET A 579 6.02 44.89 -59.55
C MET A 579 7.30 44.22 -60.05
N VAL A 580 8.47 44.73 -59.68
CA VAL A 580 9.77 44.14 -60.06
C VAL A 580 9.91 42.70 -59.58
N ALA A 581 9.49 42.41 -58.34
CA ALA A 581 9.57 41.07 -57.76
C ALA A 581 8.63 40.07 -58.45
N GLU A 582 7.44 40.51 -58.88
CA GLU A 582 6.49 39.65 -59.60
C GLU A 582 7.04 39.16 -60.94
N TRP A 583 7.99 39.87 -61.56
CA TRP A 583 8.67 39.42 -62.78
C TRP A 583 9.85 38.47 -62.55
N ALA A 584 10.29 38.28 -61.31
CA ALA A 584 11.52 37.52 -61.02
C ALA A 584 11.41 36.03 -61.39
N ASP A 585 10.22 35.45 -61.24
CA ASP A 585 9.96 34.02 -61.42
C ASP A 585 9.12 33.72 -62.68
N ILE A 586 8.97 34.69 -63.59
CA ILE A 586 8.19 34.51 -64.81
C ILE A 586 9.03 33.81 -65.88
N GLU A 587 8.54 32.67 -66.34
CA GLU A 587 9.19 31.85 -67.35
C GLU A 587 8.31 31.72 -68.61
N PHE A 588 8.92 31.85 -69.78
CA PHE A 588 8.23 31.59 -71.04
C PHE A 588 8.06 30.09 -71.27
N THR A 589 6.82 29.65 -71.47
CA THR A 589 6.54 28.25 -71.80
C THR A 589 6.67 28.03 -73.31
N ILE A 590 7.53 27.10 -73.70
CA ILE A 590 7.74 26.74 -75.10
C ILE A 590 7.23 25.32 -75.35
N ALA A 591 6.39 25.14 -76.36
CA ALA A 591 5.77 23.86 -76.71
C ALA A 591 6.21 23.40 -78.11
N PRO A 592 6.38 22.09 -78.35
CA PRO A 592 6.69 21.58 -79.67
C PRO A 592 5.53 21.84 -80.65
N TYR A 593 5.86 22.30 -81.86
CA TYR A 593 4.88 22.52 -82.93
C TYR A 593 4.84 21.30 -83.87
N ARG A 594 3.80 20.48 -83.74
CA ARG A 594 3.57 19.28 -84.58
C ARG A 594 4.83 18.38 -84.64
N ASP A 595 5.11 17.78 -85.79
CA ASP A 595 6.26 16.90 -86.02
C ASP A 595 7.44 17.62 -86.68
N THR A 596 7.49 18.97 -86.64
CA THR A 596 8.54 19.75 -87.34
C THR A 596 9.89 19.74 -86.60
N GLY A 597 9.89 19.39 -85.32
CA GLY A 597 11.06 19.51 -84.43
C GLY A 597 11.31 20.94 -83.93
N THR A 598 10.41 21.88 -84.21
CA THR A 598 10.46 23.28 -83.79
C THR A 598 9.64 23.51 -82.53
N TYR A 599 10.01 24.50 -81.73
CA TYR A 599 9.26 24.90 -80.53
C TYR A 599 8.71 26.32 -80.70
N ILE A 600 7.49 26.55 -80.20
CA ILE A 600 6.77 27.83 -80.25
C ILE A 600 6.42 28.30 -78.84
N LEU A 601 6.36 29.62 -78.64
CA LEU A 601 5.81 30.19 -77.42
C LEU A 601 4.34 29.78 -77.26
N SER A 602 3.97 29.35 -76.06
CA SER A 602 2.64 28.88 -75.71
C SER A 602 2.23 29.40 -74.32
N ALA A 603 0.92 29.46 -74.05
CA ALA A 603 0.37 29.89 -72.76
C ALA A 603 0.89 31.25 -72.26
N ILE A 604 0.94 32.24 -73.16
CA ILE A 604 1.45 33.59 -72.88
C ILE A 604 0.38 34.58 -72.40
N ASP A 605 -0.89 34.19 -72.39
CA ASP A 605 -2.02 35.08 -72.06
C ASP A 605 -1.83 35.74 -70.69
N ASP A 606 -1.40 34.97 -69.67
CA ASP A 606 -1.16 35.49 -68.31
C ASP A 606 0.03 36.47 -68.27
N ILE A 607 1.06 36.25 -69.08
CA ILE A 607 2.23 37.14 -69.20
C ILE A 607 1.81 38.46 -69.85
N GLN A 608 0.97 38.43 -70.89
CA GLN A 608 0.45 39.63 -71.54
C GLN A 608 -0.46 40.43 -70.61
N VAL A 609 -1.36 39.76 -69.87
CA VAL A 609 -2.23 40.42 -68.88
C VAL A 609 -1.40 41.12 -67.81
N LEU A 610 -0.37 40.45 -67.28
CA LEU A 610 0.52 41.07 -66.28
C LEU A 610 1.32 42.23 -66.86
N LEU A 611 1.82 42.10 -68.09
CA LEU A 611 2.56 43.16 -68.78
C LEU A 611 1.71 44.42 -68.96
N ASP A 612 0.48 44.27 -69.45
CA ASP A 612 -0.45 45.38 -69.67
C ASP A 612 -0.83 46.07 -68.35
N ASP A 613 -1.15 45.29 -67.31
CA ASP A 613 -1.46 45.81 -65.98
C ASP A 613 -0.26 46.58 -65.37
N HIS A 614 0.95 46.02 -65.47
CA HIS A 614 2.16 46.66 -64.97
C HIS A 614 2.55 47.90 -65.78
N LEU A 615 2.29 47.95 -67.09
CA LEU A 615 2.45 49.15 -67.91
C LEU A 615 1.51 50.27 -67.46
N VAL A 616 0.22 49.98 -67.28
CA VAL A 616 -0.78 50.96 -66.81
C VAL A 616 -0.44 51.46 -65.40
N LYS A 617 -0.08 50.55 -64.48
CA LYS A 617 0.33 50.91 -63.11
C LYS A 617 1.58 51.78 -63.11
N THR A 618 2.60 51.42 -63.91
CA THR A 618 3.85 52.18 -64.07
C THR A 618 3.58 53.60 -64.58
N GLN A 619 2.74 53.76 -65.60
CA GLN A 619 2.32 55.08 -66.10
C GLN A 619 1.58 55.91 -65.04
N THR A 620 0.68 55.27 -64.30
CA THR A 620 -0.07 55.92 -63.22
C THR A 620 0.87 56.41 -62.11
N MET A 621 1.83 55.57 -61.71
CA MET A 621 2.83 55.91 -60.69
C MET A 621 3.79 57.00 -61.16
N LYS A 622 4.20 56.96 -62.44
CA LYS A 622 5.07 57.97 -63.06
C LYS A 622 4.46 59.37 -63.06
N ASN A 623 3.14 59.47 -63.19
CA ASN A 623 2.43 60.76 -63.16
C ASN A 623 2.16 61.27 -61.73
N SER A 624 2.55 60.52 -60.70
CA SER A 624 2.39 60.96 -59.32
C SER A 624 3.29 62.15 -59.00
N PRO A 625 2.80 63.20 -58.30
CA PRO A 625 3.63 64.34 -57.89
C PRO A 625 4.76 63.95 -56.92
N TYR A 626 4.69 62.77 -56.30
CA TYR A 626 5.66 62.22 -55.35
C TYR A 626 6.69 61.28 -56.01
N ILE A 627 6.71 61.15 -57.33
CA ILE A 627 7.61 60.22 -58.02
C ILE A 627 9.08 60.65 -58.00
N LYS A 628 9.36 61.95 -57.81
CA LYS A 628 10.69 62.57 -58.03
C LYS A 628 11.88 61.75 -57.50
N PRO A 629 11.86 61.19 -56.27
CA PRO A 629 13.00 60.41 -55.76
C PRO A 629 13.27 59.11 -56.54
N PHE A 630 12.25 58.53 -57.17
CA PHE A 630 12.30 57.25 -57.89
C PHE A 630 12.11 57.41 -59.40
N GLU A 631 11.98 58.63 -59.91
CA GLU A 631 11.66 58.94 -61.32
C GLU A 631 12.60 58.25 -62.30
N LYS A 632 13.91 58.28 -62.03
CA LYS A 632 14.92 57.59 -62.86
C LYS A 632 14.70 56.08 -62.90
N GLN A 633 14.40 55.46 -61.76
CA GLN A 633 14.14 54.02 -61.67
C GLN A 633 12.83 53.67 -62.37
N MET A 634 11.79 54.48 -62.20
CA MET A 634 10.49 54.30 -62.85
C MET A 634 10.59 54.41 -64.37
N ILE A 635 11.31 55.40 -64.91
CA ILE A 635 11.53 55.54 -66.36
C ILE A 635 12.29 54.33 -66.91
N ALA A 636 13.33 53.87 -66.20
CA ALA A 636 14.08 52.69 -66.62
C ALA A 636 13.23 51.40 -66.57
N TRP A 637 12.33 51.29 -65.59
CA TRP A 637 11.39 50.18 -65.47
C TRP A 637 10.35 50.18 -66.58
N GLU A 638 9.74 51.34 -66.86
CA GLU A 638 8.80 51.53 -67.96
C GLU A 638 9.44 51.18 -69.31
N ALA A 639 10.66 51.66 -69.57
CA ALA A 639 11.38 51.36 -70.80
C ALA A 639 11.62 49.84 -70.99
N LYS A 640 11.86 49.10 -69.90
CA LYS A 640 11.99 47.64 -69.96
C LYS A 640 10.67 46.95 -70.29
N LEU A 641 9.57 47.37 -69.67
CA LEU A 641 8.24 46.79 -69.96
C LEU A 641 7.79 47.09 -71.39
N VAL A 642 7.99 48.31 -71.88
CA VAL A 642 7.66 48.68 -73.26
C VAL A 642 8.51 47.87 -74.25
N LEU A 643 9.81 47.74 -74.01
CA LEU A 643 10.67 46.91 -74.85
C LEU A 643 10.23 45.43 -74.85
N LEU A 644 9.82 44.90 -73.70
CA LEU A 644 9.29 43.53 -73.61
C LEU A 644 7.99 43.37 -74.42
N GLN A 645 7.10 44.37 -74.39
CA GLN A 645 5.87 44.39 -75.19
C GLN A 645 6.19 44.35 -76.69
N GLU A 646 7.09 45.22 -77.15
CA GLU A 646 7.53 45.27 -78.56
C GLU A 646 8.12 43.93 -79.01
N ILE A 647 9.01 43.34 -78.18
CA ILE A 647 9.63 42.03 -78.48
C ILE A 647 8.56 40.93 -78.56
N LEU A 648 7.61 40.89 -77.63
CA LEU A 648 6.57 39.86 -77.62
C LEU A 648 5.62 40.00 -78.80
N ASP A 649 5.18 41.21 -79.14
CA ASP A 649 4.28 41.46 -80.27
C ASP A 649 4.94 41.05 -81.59
N ASP A 650 6.19 41.44 -81.82
CA ASP A 650 6.93 41.07 -83.03
C ASP A 650 7.18 39.56 -83.09
N TRP A 651 7.54 38.94 -81.96
CA TRP A 651 7.75 37.50 -81.90
C TRP A 651 6.46 36.75 -82.23
N LEU A 652 5.35 37.07 -81.58
CA LEU A 652 4.06 36.39 -81.82
C LEU A 652 3.57 36.59 -83.25
N LYS A 653 3.79 37.78 -83.83
CA LYS A 653 3.43 38.06 -85.23
C LYS A 653 4.26 37.23 -86.20
N VAL A 654 5.57 37.11 -85.98
CA VAL A 654 6.45 36.25 -86.79
C VAL A 654 6.06 34.78 -86.61
N GLN A 655 5.83 34.33 -85.37
CA GLN A 655 5.43 32.96 -85.04
C GLN A 655 4.10 32.59 -85.71
N ALA A 656 3.07 33.45 -85.63
CA ALA A 656 1.78 33.20 -86.25
C ALA A 656 1.88 33.14 -87.79
N THR A 657 2.66 34.03 -88.40
CA THR A 657 2.88 34.03 -89.85
C THR A 657 3.65 32.78 -90.29
N TRP A 658 4.67 32.38 -89.52
CA TRP A 658 5.44 31.16 -89.78
C TRP A 658 4.58 29.91 -89.64
N MET A 659 3.77 29.79 -88.57
CA MET A 659 2.85 28.65 -88.37
C MET A 659 1.80 28.53 -89.49
N TYR A 660 1.44 29.64 -90.15
CA TYR A 660 0.56 29.62 -91.32
C TYR A 660 1.27 29.16 -92.59
N LEU A 661 2.52 29.60 -92.79
CA LEU A 661 3.30 29.29 -93.99
C LEU A 661 3.96 27.90 -93.96
N GLU A 662 4.29 27.38 -92.77
CA GLU A 662 4.97 26.09 -92.58
C GLU A 662 4.23 24.94 -93.28
N PRO A 663 2.92 24.69 -93.06
CA PRO A 663 2.25 23.55 -93.68
C PRO A 663 2.12 23.70 -95.19
N ILE A 664 2.10 24.94 -95.69
CA ILE A 664 1.99 25.26 -97.12
C ILE A 664 3.31 24.92 -97.82
N PHE A 665 4.43 25.41 -97.29
CA PHE A 665 5.76 25.19 -97.89
C PHE A 665 6.38 23.84 -97.53
N SER A 666 5.85 23.10 -96.55
CA SER A 666 6.22 21.71 -96.28
C SER A 666 5.63 20.72 -97.31
N SER A 667 4.70 21.15 -98.16
CA SER A 667 4.12 20.32 -99.23
C SER A 667 5.09 20.14 -100.41
N PRO A 668 5.45 18.89 -100.79
CA PRO A 668 6.36 18.63 -101.92
C PRO A 668 5.89 19.22 -103.24
N ASP A 669 4.56 19.24 -103.47
CA ASP A 669 3.97 19.77 -104.71
C ASP A 669 4.13 21.29 -104.80
N ILE A 670 3.94 22.00 -103.69
CA ILE A 670 4.13 23.46 -103.63
C ILE A 670 5.61 23.81 -103.78
N GLN A 671 6.53 23.04 -103.18
CA GLN A 671 7.97 23.24 -103.35
C GLN A 671 8.43 23.06 -104.81
N GLN A 672 7.79 22.18 -105.58
CA GLN A 672 8.08 22.02 -107.01
C GLN A 672 7.51 23.17 -107.87
N GLN A 673 6.33 23.68 -107.53
CA GLN A 673 5.69 24.77 -108.27
C GLN A 673 6.29 26.15 -107.97
N MET A 674 6.74 26.40 -106.73
CA MET A 674 7.30 27.67 -106.26
C MET A 674 8.68 27.48 -105.60
N PRO A 675 9.72 27.14 -106.38
CA PRO A 675 11.03 26.77 -105.84
C PRO A 675 11.83 27.94 -105.26
N GLU A 676 11.64 29.18 -105.74
CA GLU A 676 12.35 30.35 -105.19
C GLU A 676 11.79 30.75 -103.81
N GLU A 677 10.47 30.81 -103.68
CA GLU A 677 9.76 31.08 -102.43
C GLU A 677 10.00 29.97 -101.41
N GLY A 678 9.97 28.70 -101.83
CA GLY A 678 10.30 27.56 -100.98
C GLY A 678 11.74 27.64 -100.43
N ARG A 679 12.72 28.05 -101.24
CA ARG A 679 14.12 28.28 -100.78
C ARG A 679 14.23 29.44 -99.78
N LYS A 680 13.49 30.53 -100.01
CA LYS A 680 13.42 31.68 -99.08
C LYS A 680 12.81 31.25 -97.75
N PHE A 681 11.68 30.53 -97.79
CA PHE A 681 11.03 30.00 -96.59
C PHE A 681 11.96 29.03 -95.84
N THR A 682 12.65 28.12 -96.54
CA THR A 682 13.63 27.20 -95.92
C THR A 682 14.75 27.95 -95.19
N THR A 683 15.17 29.12 -95.70
CA THR A 683 16.17 29.96 -95.01
C THR A 683 15.60 30.55 -93.72
N VAL A 684 14.38 31.08 -93.77
CA VAL A 684 13.67 31.64 -92.59
C VAL A 684 13.39 30.53 -91.56
N ASP A 685 12.94 29.37 -92.01
CA ASP A 685 12.67 28.19 -91.20
C ASP A 685 13.94 27.67 -90.50
N LYS A 686 15.08 27.67 -91.20
CA LYS A 686 16.38 27.42 -90.56
C LYS A 686 16.74 28.46 -89.52
N VAL A 687 16.46 29.75 -89.74
CA VAL A 687 16.73 30.79 -88.74
C VAL A 687 15.85 30.58 -87.50
N GLN A 688 14.55 30.33 -87.70
CA GLN A 688 13.56 30.00 -86.66
C GLN A 688 13.96 28.76 -85.84
N ASN A 689 14.51 27.73 -86.50
CA ASN A 689 15.01 26.51 -85.87
C ASN A 689 16.41 26.68 -85.23
N SER A 690 17.26 27.54 -85.80
CA SER A 690 18.64 27.77 -85.35
C SER A 690 18.73 28.67 -84.13
N HIS A 691 17.67 29.41 -83.79
CA HIS A 691 17.52 30.03 -82.47
C HIS A 691 17.22 28.93 -81.42
N HIS A 692 18.15 27.98 -81.29
CA HIS A 692 18.38 27.14 -80.11
C HIS A 692 18.89 27.98 -78.91
N LEU A 693 18.39 29.21 -78.74
CA LEU A 693 18.66 30.08 -77.61
C LEU A 693 17.82 29.72 -76.37
N PHE A 694 17.04 28.64 -76.44
CA PHE A 694 16.11 28.24 -75.40
C PHE A 694 16.35 26.80 -74.91
N LYS A 695 17.62 26.50 -74.64
CA LYS A 695 18.05 25.39 -73.77
C LYS A 695 18.84 25.94 -72.60
#